data_AF-A0A945M6S6-F1
#
_entry.id   AF-A0A945M6S6-F1
#
_cell.length_a   1.000
_cell.length_b   1.000
_cell.length_c   1.000
_cell.angle_alpha   90.00
_cell.angle_beta   90.00
_cell.angle_gamma   90.00
#
_symmetry.space_group_name_H-M   'P 1'
#
loop_
_entity.id
_entity.type
_entity.pdbx_description
1 polymer ?
#
loop_
_entity_poly.entity_id
_entity_poly.type
_entity_poly.pdbx_seq_one_letter_code
_entity_poly.pdbx_strand_id
1 'polypeptide(L)'
;GRLGGDAVRRLDAFAGAQGATPFEVMLALWHRVLGQHAGTMDICHGVPIDDRPRPEGDGLVGCFVKTLPVRIRSDLSLSFAALLAAAGEAWRGARRHADPPLWRILSDAGLRAAPFDSFFAYQQWPGEQDADFRPWTVNAGRSAMPVVLEILATGDGAAVSLEYGPGFADEAAARRLLEGFLAAAEEVLENPDMPVAPAIFLAHPNGDAGRETPPQTPVLTPIQRWFFQLPMENRAHWNTAVQLQVGLSFDLDRFVAAYLRIAEHRDALRAGFCRRSKSWIRESLDRAADPVLRRGSLDGLGRKAGEELAKTLVAELQGEFDLASGRLIGFCHLTSRSKHRNRLILVAHRLILADASWPRLLEELDHVYRGDAPKTPSRTMQGGIRSVAAETDRAGIAEQVEQWERLVRPDALNGLPYDRPDAADLEADSERVSILLDVKTTAALTKELPARLALTEEDLLLAALHTALASWTGETGRWIVECEGDCEEAATEGALGWHGPRHLLVLSSGDPQTADSARRSLPNDGRDFTALRHGSDRAIARRLEACRGEISFNHLGRIGDFDSGSIFWGLFRFDIGALRDPCAARPHALAIEASIVDDRLAIRIDFGRRRFSRAKLLRLAKAYQAALEVLAAEEASAPAPTPGNDIGRILAAGTGPLRALPEVSCVVDLIPWDRYPDLAARAAGVFEASAGHRGASVAVCLPRGGLLNATILGLLAAGAILVPVDPAWPDARIRTILEGSGAARVLTDGRGLGRLANGSVEVIDAGNLPAGDPAILRGRAARDDTAYLMFTSGSTGRPKGAALSHGALLNHAAAIVETFGLGPKDRVLQMAAPGFDVYLEELIPSLTAGAMVVPLADGGDLDLAAFFAFVATEKLTVLNLPSAYWGLLASRLGKGLALPGSVRLTVVGGDQVAPAALAAWRAETGGAPLVNAYGLTETAITTTAWADDGRPLDGTVPVGRPLANQQAHVLDDDLRPAADGAVGILHVGGAGLARGYWRDGALDSSLFPEIDLGAGSMRLFATGDMARRRPDGTIEILGRRDDQVQLRGHRVELAEVENVLTNHPRVAQASVGAQGETLVAHVA
;
A
#
# COMPACT_ATOMS: atom_id res chain seq x y z
N GLY A 1 12.32 -39.63 -28.31
CA GLY A 1 11.58 -40.80 -27.80
C GLY A 1 11.02 -41.60 -28.95
N ARG A 2 10.39 -42.75 -28.68
CA ARG A 2 9.76 -43.58 -29.72
C ARG A 2 8.48 -44.21 -29.17
N LEU A 3 7.41 -44.19 -29.97
CA LEU A 3 6.24 -45.04 -29.78
C LEU A 3 6.44 -46.33 -30.57
N GLY A 4 6.21 -47.48 -29.92
CA GLY A 4 6.33 -48.79 -30.57
C GLY A 4 5.30 -48.99 -31.68
N GLY A 5 5.62 -49.82 -32.67
CA GLY A 5 4.70 -50.09 -33.81
C GLY A 5 3.32 -50.61 -33.40
N ASP A 6 3.22 -51.30 -32.27
CA ASP A 6 1.93 -51.75 -31.75
C ASP A 6 1.07 -50.61 -31.18
N ALA A 7 1.68 -49.70 -30.41
CA ALA A 7 1.02 -48.53 -29.88
C ALA A 7 0.51 -47.61 -31.01
N VAL A 8 1.30 -47.42 -32.07
CA VAL A 8 0.89 -46.64 -33.24
C VAL A 8 -0.31 -47.27 -33.97
N ARG A 9 -0.29 -48.58 -34.24
CA ARG A 9 -1.43 -49.28 -34.85
C ARG A 9 -2.71 -49.17 -34.02
N ARG A 10 -2.58 -49.23 -32.69
CA ARG A 10 -3.71 -49.09 -31.77
C ARG A 10 -4.25 -47.66 -31.73
N LEU A 11 -3.37 -46.65 -31.79
CA LEU A 11 -3.78 -45.24 -31.90
C LEU A 11 -4.47 -44.95 -33.23
N ASP A 12 -4.01 -45.55 -34.32
CA ASP A 12 -4.65 -45.44 -35.64
C ASP A 12 -6.05 -46.09 -35.65
N ALA A 13 -6.18 -47.28 -35.03
CA ALA A 13 -7.48 -47.93 -34.87
C ALA A 13 -8.43 -47.12 -33.98
N PHE A 14 -7.91 -46.51 -32.90
CA PHE A 14 -8.67 -45.60 -32.04
C PHE A 14 -9.11 -44.33 -32.81
N ALA A 15 -8.22 -43.73 -33.59
CA ALA A 15 -8.54 -42.59 -34.45
C ALA A 15 -9.70 -42.94 -35.40
N GLY A 16 -9.61 -44.08 -36.08
CA GLY A 16 -10.67 -44.59 -36.97
C GLY A 16 -12.01 -44.80 -36.26
N ALA A 17 -12.01 -45.34 -35.03
CA ALA A 17 -13.21 -45.55 -34.23
C ALA A 17 -13.88 -44.21 -33.80
N GLN A 18 -13.09 -43.15 -33.59
CA GLN A 18 -13.56 -41.82 -33.22
C GLN A 18 -13.84 -40.91 -34.43
N GLY A 19 -13.70 -41.42 -35.66
CA GLY A 19 -13.85 -40.62 -36.88
C GLY A 19 -12.79 -39.51 -37.03
N ALA A 20 -11.64 -39.67 -36.37
CA ALA A 20 -10.52 -38.74 -36.37
C ALA A 20 -9.34 -39.32 -37.17
N THR A 21 -8.40 -38.45 -37.53
CA THR A 21 -7.13 -38.83 -38.15
C THR A 21 -6.05 -39.08 -37.09
N PRO A 22 -5.01 -39.88 -37.39
CA PRO A 22 -3.85 -40.04 -36.49
C PRO A 22 -3.21 -38.70 -36.10
N PHE A 23 -3.18 -37.75 -37.04
CA PHE A 23 -2.74 -36.37 -36.80
C PHE A 23 -3.56 -35.69 -35.67
N GLU A 24 -4.90 -35.76 -35.74
CA GLU A 24 -5.79 -35.12 -34.76
C GLU A 24 -5.64 -35.74 -33.37
N VAL A 25 -5.42 -37.06 -33.29
CA VAL A 25 -5.13 -37.75 -32.02
C VAL A 25 -3.82 -37.27 -31.42
N MET A 26 -2.74 -37.21 -32.21
CA MET A 26 -1.43 -36.75 -31.73
C MET A 26 -1.44 -35.27 -31.32
N LEU A 27 -2.19 -34.42 -32.04
CA LEU A 27 -2.37 -33.01 -31.68
C LEU A 27 -3.15 -32.86 -30.37
N ALA A 28 -4.21 -33.64 -30.16
CA ALA A 28 -4.99 -33.62 -28.93
C ALA A 28 -4.16 -34.12 -27.71
N LEU A 29 -3.33 -35.16 -27.91
CA LEU A 29 -2.38 -35.64 -26.90
C LEU A 29 -1.37 -34.56 -26.53
N TRP A 30 -0.79 -33.89 -27.53
CA TRP A 30 0.16 -32.81 -27.27
C TRP A 30 -0.48 -31.62 -26.56
N HIS A 31 -1.67 -31.21 -26.99
CA HIS A 31 -2.43 -30.15 -26.33
C HIS A 31 -2.73 -30.47 -24.86
N ARG A 32 -3.13 -31.72 -24.55
CA ARG A 32 -3.35 -32.20 -23.18
C ARG A 32 -2.08 -32.06 -22.33
N VAL A 33 -0.98 -32.64 -22.80
CA VAL A 33 0.27 -32.69 -22.01
C VAL A 33 0.87 -31.31 -21.83
N LEU A 34 0.84 -30.48 -22.88
CA LEU A 34 1.34 -29.12 -22.80
C LEU A 34 0.46 -28.24 -21.89
N GLY A 35 -0.87 -28.38 -21.96
CA GLY A 35 -1.77 -27.58 -21.11
C GLY A 35 -1.73 -27.95 -19.64
N GLN A 36 -1.58 -29.25 -19.33
CA GLN A 36 -1.30 -29.70 -17.96
C GLN A 36 0.04 -29.15 -17.44
N HIS A 37 1.05 -29.03 -18.31
CA HIS A 37 2.34 -28.46 -17.93
C HIS A 37 2.30 -26.93 -17.78
N ALA A 38 1.58 -26.23 -18.65
CA ALA A 38 1.51 -24.77 -18.68
C ALA A 38 0.47 -24.18 -17.70
N GLY A 39 -0.42 -25.02 -17.14
CA GLY A 39 -1.51 -24.57 -16.25
C GLY A 39 -2.64 -23.84 -16.98
N THR A 40 -2.71 -23.96 -18.32
CA THR A 40 -3.73 -23.35 -19.18
C THR A 40 -4.09 -24.28 -20.33
N MET A 41 -5.38 -24.35 -20.68
CA MET A 41 -5.91 -25.14 -21.80
C MET A 41 -6.36 -24.26 -22.98
N ASP A 42 -5.91 -23.01 -23.02
CA ASP A 42 -6.03 -22.10 -24.17
C ASP A 42 -4.65 -21.95 -24.82
N ILE A 43 -4.38 -22.73 -25.86
CA ILE A 43 -3.05 -22.87 -26.48
C ILE A 43 -3.18 -22.69 -28.00
N CYS A 44 -2.32 -21.86 -28.57
CA CYS A 44 -2.17 -21.69 -30.01
C CYS A 44 -0.97 -22.49 -30.54
N HIS A 45 -1.25 -23.54 -31.31
CA HIS A 45 -0.25 -24.37 -31.97
C HIS A 45 0.05 -23.85 -33.39
N GLY A 46 1.33 -23.66 -33.72
CA GLY A 46 1.78 -23.51 -35.10
C GLY A 46 1.92 -24.88 -35.77
N VAL A 47 1.12 -25.15 -36.81
CA VAL A 47 1.16 -26.42 -37.54
C VAL A 47 1.66 -26.19 -38.97
N PRO A 48 2.76 -26.82 -39.42
CA PRO A 48 3.21 -26.72 -40.80
C PRO A 48 2.31 -27.56 -41.71
N ILE A 49 1.92 -27.00 -42.85
CA ILE A 49 1.15 -27.68 -43.89
C ILE A 49 1.79 -27.48 -45.26
N ASP A 50 1.54 -28.42 -46.16
CA ASP A 50 1.91 -28.30 -47.57
C ASP A 50 1.10 -27.17 -48.23
N ASP A 51 1.79 -26.26 -48.90
CA ASP A 51 1.22 -25.08 -49.56
C ASP A 51 1.32 -25.19 -51.09
N ARG A 52 0.78 -26.30 -51.61
CA ARG A 52 0.62 -26.56 -53.06
C ARG A 52 -0.87 -26.54 -53.41
N PRO A 53 -1.52 -25.37 -53.39
CA PRO A 53 -2.97 -25.28 -53.60
C PRO A 53 -3.40 -25.58 -55.04
N ARG A 54 -2.46 -25.76 -55.98
CA ARG A 54 -2.75 -26.00 -57.39
C ARG A 54 -2.03 -27.24 -57.92
N PRO A 55 -2.64 -27.99 -58.85
CA PRO A 55 -2.06 -29.21 -59.42
C PRO A 55 -0.71 -29.02 -60.09
N GLU A 56 -0.38 -27.80 -60.57
CA GLU A 56 0.93 -27.50 -61.17
C GLU A 56 2.07 -27.51 -60.13
N GLY A 57 1.74 -27.45 -58.84
CA GLY A 57 2.68 -27.63 -57.73
C GLY A 57 3.00 -29.10 -57.43
N ASP A 58 2.19 -30.05 -57.92
CA ASP A 58 2.42 -31.47 -57.69
C ASP A 58 3.69 -31.94 -58.41
N GLY A 59 4.59 -32.55 -57.64
CA GLY A 59 5.89 -33.03 -58.14
C GLY A 59 7.00 -31.97 -58.18
N LEU A 60 6.73 -30.70 -57.84
CA LEU A 60 7.78 -29.68 -57.74
C LEU A 60 8.60 -29.86 -56.45
N VAL A 61 9.93 -29.78 -56.59
CA VAL A 61 10.88 -29.80 -55.46
C VAL A 61 11.19 -28.36 -55.05
N GLY A 62 10.79 -27.97 -53.83
CA GLY A 62 10.98 -26.62 -53.29
C GLY A 62 10.34 -26.43 -51.90
N CYS A 63 10.57 -25.28 -51.27
CA CYS A 63 10.01 -24.94 -49.95
C CYS A 63 8.56 -24.42 -50.09
N PHE A 64 7.60 -25.33 -50.16
CA PHE A 64 6.16 -25.05 -50.23
C PHE A 64 5.49 -25.39 -48.90
N VAL A 65 5.93 -24.75 -47.81
CA VAL A 65 5.39 -24.98 -46.47
C VAL A 65 4.86 -23.66 -45.92
N LYS A 66 3.64 -23.69 -45.37
CA LYS A 66 3.10 -22.58 -44.57
C LYS A 66 2.69 -23.07 -43.19
N THR A 67 2.69 -22.18 -42.21
CA THR A 67 2.26 -22.49 -40.85
C THR A 67 0.84 -21.97 -40.60
N LEU A 68 -0.04 -22.83 -40.12
CA LEU A 68 -1.38 -22.47 -39.68
C LEU A 68 -1.43 -22.28 -38.15
N PRO A 69 -2.07 -21.21 -37.66
CA PRO A 69 -2.43 -21.08 -36.25
C PRO A 69 -3.63 -21.98 -35.93
N VAL A 70 -3.43 -22.94 -35.04
CA VAL A 70 -4.48 -23.82 -34.53
C VAL A 70 -4.65 -23.54 -33.04
N ARG A 71 -5.62 -22.68 -32.70
CA ARG A 71 -5.95 -22.37 -31.31
C ARG A 71 -6.99 -23.34 -30.79
N ILE A 72 -6.64 -24.09 -29.75
CA ILE A 72 -7.54 -25.02 -29.08
C ILE A 72 -7.83 -24.44 -27.71
N ARG A 73 -9.12 -24.31 -27.39
CA ARG A 73 -9.64 -23.90 -26.09
C ARG A 73 -10.45 -25.03 -25.51
N SER A 74 -10.05 -25.52 -24.35
CA SER A 74 -10.71 -26.65 -23.70
C SER A 74 -10.67 -26.54 -22.18
N ASP A 75 -11.29 -27.49 -21.50
CA ASP A 75 -11.26 -27.63 -20.04
C ASP A 75 -10.60 -28.98 -19.68
N LEU A 76 -9.83 -29.00 -18.60
CA LEU A 76 -9.23 -30.22 -18.01
C LEU A 76 -10.30 -31.22 -17.54
N SER A 77 -11.56 -30.82 -17.40
CA SER A 77 -12.68 -31.70 -17.06
C SER A 77 -13.20 -32.57 -18.23
N LEU A 78 -12.85 -32.26 -19.48
CA LEU A 78 -13.32 -33.00 -20.65
C LEU A 78 -12.76 -34.42 -20.69
N SER A 79 -13.51 -35.39 -21.25
CA SER A 79 -12.91 -36.68 -21.60
C SER A 79 -11.92 -36.53 -22.77
N PHE A 80 -10.99 -37.47 -22.92
CA PHE A 80 -10.08 -37.41 -24.05
C PHE A 80 -10.81 -37.45 -25.41
N ALA A 81 -11.90 -38.21 -25.53
CA ALA A 81 -12.75 -38.21 -26.72
C ALA A 81 -13.36 -36.83 -27.02
N ALA A 82 -13.81 -36.10 -25.99
CA ALA A 82 -14.33 -34.74 -26.14
C ALA A 82 -13.22 -33.73 -26.49
N LEU A 83 -12.03 -33.89 -25.92
CA LEU A 83 -10.86 -33.08 -26.28
C LEU A 83 -10.42 -33.33 -27.72
N LEU A 84 -10.42 -34.59 -28.17
CA LEU A 84 -10.13 -34.98 -29.55
C LEU A 84 -11.11 -34.35 -30.53
N ALA A 85 -12.41 -34.34 -30.20
CA ALA A 85 -13.42 -33.67 -31.01
C ALA A 85 -13.14 -32.16 -31.14
N ALA A 86 -12.80 -31.49 -30.03
CA ALA A 86 -12.47 -30.06 -30.00
C ALA A 86 -11.20 -29.74 -30.79
N ALA A 87 -10.14 -30.53 -30.62
CA ALA A 87 -8.89 -30.39 -31.38
C ALA A 87 -9.11 -30.62 -32.88
N GLY A 88 -9.91 -31.63 -33.25
CA GLY A 88 -10.27 -31.90 -34.64
C GLY A 88 -11.13 -30.79 -35.27
N GLU A 89 -12.06 -30.19 -34.52
CA GLU A 89 -12.84 -29.04 -34.98
C GLU A 89 -11.94 -27.81 -35.23
N ALA A 90 -11.06 -27.50 -34.28
CA ALA A 90 -10.10 -26.40 -34.41
C ALA A 90 -9.16 -26.60 -35.61
N TRP A 91 -8.65 -27.81 -35.80
CA TRP A 91 -7.79 -28.17 -36.94
C TRP A 91 -8.51 -28.03 -38.28
N ARG A 92 -9.70 -28.64 -38.43
CA ARG A 92 -10.49 -28.53 -39.67
C ARG A 92 -10.92 -27.09 -39.93
N GLY A 93 -11.22 -26.32 -38.88
CA GLY A 93 -11.49 -24.89 -38.95
C GLY A 93 -10.31 -24.11 -39.52
N ALA A 94 -9.12 -24.29 -38.95
CA ALA A 94 -7.90 -23.64 -39.45
C ALA A 94 -7.61 -24.00 -40.91
N ARG A 95 -7.81 -25.25 -41.32
CA ARG A 95 -7.62 -25.69 -42.72
C ARG A 95 -8.61 -25.06 -43.70
N ARG A 96 -9.87 -24.80 -43.31
CA ARG A 96 -10.84 -24.10 -44.16
C ARG A 96 -10.43 -22.66 -44.49
N HIS A 97 -9.55 -22.09 -43.66
CA HIS A 97 -9.03 -20.72 -43.81
C HIS A 97 -7.54 -20.71 -44.14
N ALA A 98 -7.03 -21.77 -44.77
CA ALA A 98 -5.60 -21.90 -45.07
C ALA A 98 -5.13 -20.98 -46.21
N ASP A 99 -6.01 -20.42 -47.04
CA ASP A 99 -5.67 -19.64 -48.23
C ASP A 99 -4.81 -18.39 -47.98
N PRO A 100 -5.14 -17.48 -47.03
CA PRO A 100 -4.29 -16.32 -46.77
C PRO A 100 -2.96 -16.72 -46.10
N PRO A 101 -1.82 -16.14 -46.54
CA PRO A 101 -0.54 -16.42 -45.92
C PRO A 101 -0.47 -15.81 -44.50
N LEU A 102 0.22 -16.47 -43.58
CA LEU A 102 0.30 -16.09 -42.15
C LEU A 102 0.72 -14.62 -41.95
N TRP A 103 1.70 -14.11 -42.71
CA TRP A 103 2.12 -12.71 -42.59
C TRP A 103 0.99 -11.71 -42.86
N ARG A 104 0.02 -12.06 -43.72
CA ARG A 104 -1.14 -11.22 -44.02
C ARG A 104 -2.15 -11.27 -42.89
N ILE A 105 -2.38 -12.45 -42.31
CA ILE A 105 -3.22 -12.63 -41.11
C ILE A 105 -2.66 -11.82 -39.94
N LEU A 106 -1.34 -11.86 -39.73
CA LEU A 106 -0.66 -11.09 -38.68
C LEU A 106 -0.72 -9.58 -38.93
N SER A 107 -0.50 -9.15 -40.18
CA SER A 107 -0.58 -7.75 -40.58
C SER A 107 -1.99 -7.19 -40.38
N ASP A 108 -3.03 -7.91 -40.81
CA ASP A 108 -4.43 -7.50 -40.66
C ASP A 108 -4.86 -7.48 -39.17
N ALA A 109 -4.22 -8.29 -38.33
CA ALA A 109 -4.41 -8.31 -36.87
C ALA A 109 -3.50 -7.33 -36.10
N GLY A 110 -2.64 -6.56 -36.77
CA GLY A 110 -1.70 -5.62 -36.11
C GLY A 110 -0.57 -6.28 -35.32
N LEU A 111 -0.30 -7.57 -35.55
CA LEU A 111 0.72 -8.35 -34.83
C LEU A 111 2.04 -8.38 -35.60
N ARG A 112 3.16 -8.16 -34.89
CA ARG A 112 4.52 -8.19 -35.48
C ARG A 112 5.13 -9.59 -35.55
N ALA A 113 4.58 -10.56 -34.80
CA ALA A 113 5.01 -11.96 -34.79
C ALA A 113 3.81 -12.87 -34.47
N ALA A 114 3.89 -14.14 -34.89
CA ALA A 114 2.85 -15.11 -34.59
C ALA A 114 2.91 -15.52 -33.11
N PRO A 115 1.79 -15.42 -32.36
CA PRO A 115 1.74 -15.78 -30.95
C PRO A 115 1.55 -17.30 -30.79
N PHE A 116 2.52 -18.09 -31.26
CA PHE A 116 2.48 -19.54 -31.07
C PHE A 116 3.06 -19.91 -29.70
N ASP A 117 2.27 -20.64 -28.92
CA ASP A 117 2.72 -21.20 -27.63
C ASP A 117 3.55 -22.46 -27.86
N SER A 118 3.26 -23.21 -28.94
CA SER A 118 4.07 -24.34 -29.38
C SER A 118 3.97 -24.55 -30.88
N PHE A 119 4.93 -25.29 -31.43
CA PHE A 119 4.89 -25.78 -32.80
C PHE A 119 4.69 -27.30 -32.79
N PHE A 120 3.83 -27.82 -33.68
CA PHE A 120 3.50 -29.24 -33.75
C PHE A 120 3.59 -29.72 -35.20
N ALA A 121 4.51 -30.65 -35.47
CA ALA A 121 4.68 -31.26 -36.78
C ALA A 121 4.48 -32.78 -36.68
N TYR A 122 3.67 -33.34 -37.57
CA TYR A 122 3.47 -34.77 -37.70
C TYR A 122 3.62 -35.15 -39.17
N GLN A 123 4.58 -36.02 -39.46
CA GLN A 123 4.93 -36.49 -40.80
C GLN A 123 4.84 -38.01 -40.87
N GLN A 124 4.24 -38.52 -41.94
CA GLN A 124 4.22 -39.95 -42.24
C GLN A 124 5.22 -40.22 -43.37
N TRP A 125 6.17 -41.13 -43.12
CA TRP A 125 7.12 -41.55 -44.14
C TRP A 125 6.62 -42.80 -44.88
N PRO A 126 6.50 -42.78 -46.21
CA PRO A 126 6.10 -43.94 -46.97
C PRO A 126 7.29 -44.91 -47.13
N GLY A 127 7.28 -46.04 -46.40
CA GLY A 127 8.21 -47.17 -46.57
C GLY A 127 8.51 -47.95 -45.28
N GLU A 128 8.81 -49.24 -45.39
CA GLU A 128 9.44 -50.04 -44.33
C GLU A 128 10.90 -49.57 -44.18
N GLN A 129 11.32 -49.26 -42.95
CA GLN A 129 12.69 -48.83 -42.66
C GLN A 129 13.46 -49.93 -41.95
N ASP A 130 14.75 -50.02 -42.24
CA ASP A 130 15.69 -50.91 -41.56
C ASP A 130 15.68 -50.63 -40.03
N ALA A 131 15.75 -51.68 -39.21
CA ALA A 131 15.56 -51.61 -37.76
C ALA A 131 16.56 -50.69 -37.04
N ASP A 132 17.66 -50.34 -37.70
CA ASP A 132 18.75 -49.47 -37.24
C ASP A 132 18.64 -48.00 -37.70
N PHE A 133 17.53 -47.58 -38.32
CA PHE A 133 17.34 -46.17 -38.65
C PHE A 133 17.29 -45.30 -37.38
N ARG A 134 18.39 -44.59 -37.10
CA ARG A 134 18.46 -43.55 -36.09
C ARG A 134 18.43 -42.20 -36.79
N PRO A 135 17.40 -41.36 -36.57
CA PRO A 135 17.45 -39.99 -37.08
C PRO A 135 18.71 -39.31 -36.56
N TRP A 136 19.56 -38.86 -37.48
CA TRP A 136 20.74 -38.08 -37.14
C TRP A 136 20.29 -36.77 -36.48
N THR A 137 20.66 -36.58 -35.22
CA THR A 137 20.43 -35.31 -34.53
C THR A 137 21.46 -34.32 -35.05
N VAL A 138 21.13 -33.59 -36.11
CA VAL A 138 21.88 -32.39 -36.47
C VAL A 138 21.51 -31.35 -35.42
N ASN A 139 22.46 -31.01 -34.55
CA ASN A 139 22.28 -29.96 -33.56
C ASN A 139 22.31 -28.59 -34.27
N ALA A 140 21.28 -28.32 -35.07
CA ALA A 140 21.05 -27.02 -35.66
C ALA A 140 20.74 -26.07 -34.50
N GLY A 141 21.57 -25.05 -34.30
CA GLY A 141 21.50 -24.19 -33.11
C GLY A 141 20.12 -23.60 -32.82
N ARG A 142 19.89 -23.23 -31.55
CA ARG A 142 18.76 -22.46 -30.98
C ARG A 142 17.48 -22.40 -31.83
N SER A 143 16.47 -23.18 -31.44
CA SER A 143 15.10 -23.05 -31.98
C SER A 143 14.56 -21.63 -31.74
N ALA A 144 13.90 -21.06 -32.75
CA ALA A 144 13.28 -19.74 -32.66
C ALA A 144 11.90 -19.76 -31.97
N MET A 145 11.42 -20.94 -31.55
CA MET A 145 10.09 -21.15 -30.96
C MET A 145 10.23 -21.70 -29.53
N PRO A 146 9.28 -21.42 -28.61
CA PRO A 146 9.35 -21.88 -27.23
C PRO A 146 9.50 -23.41 -27.12
N VAL A 147 8.63 -24.16 -27.80
CA VAL A 147 8.71 -25.63 -27.88
C VAL A 147 8.16 -26.12 -29.22
N VAL A 148 8.83 -27.11 -29.81
CA VAL A 148 8.49 -27.75 -31.08
C VAL A 148 8.41 -29.26 -30.83
N LEU A 149 7.24 -29.86 -31.03
CA LEU A 149 7.09 -31.32 -31.04
C LEU A 149 7.03 -31.78 -32.49
N GLU A 150 7.97 -32.64 -32.89
CA GLU A 150 7.98 -33.28 -34.19
C GLU A 150 7.80 -34.79 -34.05
N ILE A 151 6.92 -35.36 -34.85
CA ILE A 151 6.61 -36.78 -34.88
C ILE A 151 6.81 -37.29 -36.29
N LEU A 152 7.72 -38.24 -36.45
CA LEU A 152 7.92 -38.97 -37.70
C LEU A 152 7.39 -40.40 -37.53
N ALA A 153 6.24 -40.67 -38.13
CA ALA A 153 5.61 -41.99 -38.14
C ALA A 153 6.11 -42.83 -39.34
N THR A 154 6.50 -44.07 -39.06
CA THR A 154 6.96 -45.09 -40.02
C THR A 154 6.20 -46.41 -39.81
N GLY A 155 6.42 -47.41 -40.67
CA GLY A 155 5.76 -48.72 -40.54
C GLY A 155 6.03 -49.46 -39.22
N ASP A 156 7.16 -49.16 -38.56
CA ASP A 156 7.62 -49.83 -37.33
C ASP A 156 7.43 -49.00 -36.04
N GLY A 157 6.67 -47.90 -36.10
CA GLY A 157 6.37 -47.03 -34.97
C GLY A 157 6.53 -45.55 -35.29
N ALA A 158 6.65 -44.70 -34.27
CA ALA A 158 6.83 -43.26 -34.45
C ALA A 158 8.01 -42.74 -33.64
N ALA A 159 8.95 -42.07 -34.31
CA ALA A 159 9.99 -41.29 -33.65
C ALA A 159 9.41 -39.94 -33.22
N VAL A 160 9.67 -39.54 -31.97
CA VAL A 160 9.18 -38.28 -31.42
C VAL A 160 10.38 -37.46 -30.95
N SER A 161 10.57 -36.29 -31.54
CA SER A 161 11.56 -35.30 -31.12
C SER A 161 10.86 -34.09 -30.53
N LEU A 162 11.48 -33.51 -29.51
CA LEU A 162 11.05 -32.26 -28.93
C LEU A 162 12.23 -31.30 -28.95
N GLU A 163 12.11 -30.24 -29.73
CA GLU A 163 13.06 -29.13 -29.74
C GLU A 163 12.50 -27.99 -28.90
N TYR A 164 13.38 -27.18 -28.34
CA TYR A 164 12.97 -26.10 -27.47
C TYR A 164 13.89 -24.89 -27.63
N GLY A 165 13.31 -23.70 -27.51
CA GLY A 165 13.99 -22.43 -27.74
C GLY A 165 14.64 -21.86 -26.48
N PRO A 166 15.45 -20.78 -26.62
CA PRO A 166 15.95 -20.00 -25.49
C PRO A 166 14.77 -19.35 -24.75
N GLY A 167 14.43 -19.88 -23.59
CA GLY A 167 13.24 -19.47 -22.80
C GLY A 167 12.44 -20.66 -22.28
N PHE A 168 12.61 -21.84 -22.89
CA PHE A 168 12.06 -23.09 -22.37
C PHE A 168 12.92 -23.63 -21.21
N ALA A 169 12.27 -24.12 -20.14
CA ALA A 169 12.85 -24.25 -18.80
C ALA A 169 14.22 -24.95 -18.73
N ASP A 170 14.35 -26.17 -19.24
CA ASP A 170 15.60 -26.93 -19.42
C ASP A 170 15.36 -28.26 -20.16
N GLU A 171 16.44 -28.97 -20.50
CA GLU A 171 16.39 -30.31 -21.14
C GLU A 171 15.60 -31.34 -20.31
N ALA A 172 15.63 -31.22 -18.97
CA ALA A 172 14.91 -32.15 -18.10
C ALA A 172 13.40 -31.92 -18.16
N ALA A 173 12.95 -30.66 -18.26
CA ALA A 173 11.55 -30.31 -18.49
C ALA A 173 11.10 -30.75 -19.89
N ALA A 174 11.95 -30.57 -20.90
CA ALA A 174 11.71 -31.03 -22.26
C ALA A 174 11.56 -32.56 -22.30
N ARG A 175 12.46 -33.27 -21.60
CA ARG A 175 12.40 -34.73 -21.44
C ARG A 175 11.14 -35.16 -20.71
N ARG A 176 10.73 -34.48 -19.63
CA ARG A 176 9.47 -34.78 -18.91
C ARG A 176 8.23 -34.55 -19.77
N LEU A 177 8.19 -33.47 -20.56
CA LEU A 177 7.11 -33.25 -21.52
C LEU A 177 7.06 -34.34 -22.58
N LEU A 178 8.23 -34.74 -23.10
CA LEU A 178 8.34 -35.80 -24.09
C LEU A 178 7.93 -37.17 -23.51
N GLU A 179 8.38 -37.50 -22.29
CA GLU A 179 7.99 -38.72 -21.58
C GLU A 179 6.50 -38.72 -21.22
N GLY A 180 5.97 -37.58 -20.77
CA GLY A 180 4.54 -37.39 -20.51
C GLY A 180 3.70 -37.56 -21.77
N PHE A 181 4.17 -37.07 -22.92
CA PHE A 181 3.53 -37.30 -24.22
C PHE A 181 3.49 -38.77 -24.60
N LEU A 182 4.61 -39.50 -24.44
CA LEU A 182 4.68 -40.93 -24.73
C LEU A 182 3.78 -41.75 -23.79
N ALA A 183 3.78 -41.42 -22.49
CA ALA A 183 2.93 -42.09 -21.50
C ALA A 183 1.44 -41.81 -21.73
N ALA A 184 1.06 -40.57 -22.03
CA ALA A 184 -0.32 -40.21 -22.33
C ALA A 184 -0.84 -40.92 -23.60
N ALA A 185 0.04 -41.16 -24.58
CA ALA A 185 -0.30 -41.91 -25.78
C ALA A 185 -0.62 -43.39 -25.47
N GLU A 186 0.02 -43.99 -24.47
CA GLU A 186 -0.29 -45.36 -24.01
C GLU A 186 -1.54 -45.39 -23.12
N GLU A 187 -1.70 -44.43 -22.21
CA GLU A 187 -2.84 -44.32 -21.28
C GLU A 187 -4.19 -44.18 -22.01
N VAL A 188 -4.24 -43.34 -23.06
CA VAL A 188 -5.47 -43.13 -23.84
C VAL A 188 -5.95 -44.42 -24.52
N LEU A 189 -5.04 -45.34 -24.84
CA LEU A 189 -5.38 -46.65 -25.40
C LEU A 189 -5.95 -47.63 -24.38
N GLU A 190 -5.74 -47.38 -23.09
CA GLU A 190 -6.22 -48.22 -22.00
C GLU A 190 -7.53 -47.68 -21.41
N ASN A 191 -7.74 -46.35 -21.40
CA ASN A 191 -8.90 -45.73 -20.76
C ASN A 191 -9.39 -44.45 -21.48
N PRO A 192 -10.05 -44.58 -22.65
CA PRO A 192 -10.37 -43.45 -23.53
C PRO A 192 -11.44 -42.48 -23.01
N ASP A 193 -12.30 -42.95 -22.09
CA ASP A 193 -13.38 -42.14 -21.49
C ASP A 193 -12.96 -41.42 -20.20
N MET A 194 -11.70 -41.56 -19.79
CA MET A 194 -11.18 -40.91 -18.59
C MET A 194 -11.17 -39.38 -18.78
N PRO A 195 -11.66 -38.59 -17.79
CA PRO A 195 -11.50 -37.14 -17.79
C PRO A 195 -10.02 -36.75 -17.90
N VAL A 196 -9.74 -35.62 -18.54
CA VAL A 196 -8.40 -35.03 -18.73
C VAL A 196 -7.77 -34.54 -17.41
N ALA A 197 -8.44 -34.78 -16.28
CA ALA A 197 -7.93 -34.67 -14.91
C ALA A 197 -6.67 -35.54 -14.71
N PRO A 198 -5.78 -35.18 -13.78
CA PRO A 198 -4.37 -35.54 -13.88
C PRO A 198 -4.22 -37.05 -13.83
N ALA A 199 -3.68 -37.59 -14.92
CA ALA A 199 -3.09 -38.91 -14.89
C ALA A 199 -2.10 -38.96 -13.73
N ILE A 200 -2.25 -40.00 -12.90
CA ILE A 200 -1.49 -40.25 -11.67
C ILE A 200 0.02 -40.49 -11.96
N PHE A 201 0.48 -40.31 -13.21
CA PHE A 201 1.88 -40.45 -13.63
C PHE A 201 2.69 -39.14 -13.72
N LEU A 202 2.17 -38.04 -13.18
CA LEU A 202 3.00 -36.98 -12.62
C LEU A 202 2.71 -36.77 -11.12
N ALA A 203 2.29 -37.84 -10.43
CA ALA A 203 2.25 -37.87 -8.98
C ALA A 203 3.67 -37.78 -8.44
N HIS A 204 4.04 -36.55 -8.11
CA HIS A 204 4.83 -36.22 -6.93
C HIS A 204 4.56 -37.22 -5.77
N PRO A 205 5.54 -38.03 -5.32
CA PRO A 205 5.56 -38.50 -3.93
C PRO A 205 6.15 -37.41 -3.00
N ASN A 206 6.25 -36.16 -3.48
CA ASN A 206 7.13 -35.09 -3.00
C ASN A 206 6.53 -33.70 -3.29
N GLY A 207 7.17 -32.62 -2.85
CA GLY A 207 6.90 -31.23 -3.25
C GLY A 207 6.18 -30.45 -2.15
N ASP A 208 6.81 -30.03 -1.06
CA ASP A 208 8.16 -29.45 -0.97
C ASP A 208 8.93 -29.91 0.28
N ALA A 209 9.35 -31.17 0.27
CA ALA A 209 10.64 -31.53 0.84
C ALA A 209 11.52 -32.01 -0.33
N GLY A 210 12.51 -31.20 -0.71
CA GLY A 210 13.60 -31.61 -1.60
C GLY A 210 13.24 -31.92 -3.06
N ARG A 211 13.15 -30.90 -3.92
CA ARG A 211 13.63 -31.00 -5.30
C ARG A 211 14.94 -30.23 -5.41
N GLU A 212 16.04 -30.94 -5.22
CA GLU A 212 17.28 -30.57 -5.89
C GLU A 212 17.01 -30.57 -7.38
N THR A 213 17.27 -29.40 -7.95
CA THR A 213 17.15 -29.07 -9.35
C THR A 213 18.26 -29.82 -10.10
N PRO A 214 18.03 -30.35 -11.32
CA PRO A 214 19.16 -30.62 -12.20
C PRO A 214 19.95 -29.31 -12.36
N PRO A 215 21.29 -29.34 -12.45
CA PRO A 215 22.13 -28.15 -12.42
C PRO A 215 21.90 -27.29 -13.66
N GLN A 216 20.89 -26.42 -13.57
CA GLN A 216 20.79 -25.23 -14.39
C GLN A 216 21.97 -24.33 -14.01
N THR A 217 22.71 -23.85 -15.01
CA THR A 217 23.89 -22.99 -14.82
C THR A 217 23.58 -21.90 -13.78
N PRO A 218 24.28 -21.83 -12.64
CA PRO A 218 23.85 -20.98 -11.54
C PRO A 218 23.95 -19.51 -11.97
N VAL A 219 22.79 -18.84 -12.03
CA VAL A 219 22.68 -17.46 -12.49
C VAL A 219 22.94 -16.52 -11.31
N LEU A 220 23.75 -15.49 -11.53
CA LEU A 220 23.91 -14.40 -10.57
C LEU A 220 22.56 -13.72 -10.30
N THR A 221 22.28 -13.44 -9.02
CA THR A 221 21.14 -12.58 -8.65
C THR A 221 21.32 -11.20 -9.29
N PRO A 222 20.24 -10.43 -9.49
CA PRO A 222 20.36 -9.03 -9.92
C PRO A 222 21.35 -8.20 -9.08
N ILE A 223 21.33 -8.36 -7.74
CA ILE A 223 22.23 -7.64 -6.85
C ILE A 223 23.69 -8.14 -6.92
N GLN A 224 23.90 -9.44 -7.18
CA GLN A 224 25.24 -9.97 -7.44
C GLN A 224 25.78 -9.49 -8.81
N ARG A 225 24.91 -9.33 -9.83
CA ARG A 225 25.30 -8.71 -11.11
C ARG A 225 25.73 -7.26 -10.92
N TRP A 226 24.98 -6.49 -10.13
CA TRP A 226 25.38 -5.14 -9.74
C TRP A 226 26.77 -5.12 -9.12
N PHE A 227 27.04 -6.00 -8.14
CA PHE A 227 28.36 -6.12 -7.52
C PHE A 227 29.48 -6.34 -8.54
N PHE A 228 29.30 -7.27 -9.48
CA PHE A 228 30.32 -7.54 -10.49
C PHE A 228 30.49 -6.43 -11.55
N GLN A 229 29.56 -5.49 -11.65
CA GLN A 229 29.67 -4.29 -12.48
C GLN A 229 30.47 -3.17 -11.80
N LEU A 230 30.66 -3.22 -10.47
CA LEU A 230 31.43 -2.22 -9.75
C LEU A 230 32.92 -2.23 -10.18
N PRO A 231 33.54 -1.04 -10.34
CA PRO A 231 34.95 -0.90 -10.67
C PRO A 231 35.82 -1.18 -9.43
N MET A 232 36.05 -2.45 -9.14
CA MET A 232 36.89 -2.91 -8.03
C MET A 232 38.01 -3.82 -8.51
N GLU A 233 39.17 -3.76 -7.88
CA GLU A 233 40.27 -4.69 -8.15
C GLU A 233 40.15 -5.92 -7.25
N ASN A 234 40.10 -5.74 -5.91
CA ASN A 234 39.97 -6.86 -4.97
C ASN A 234 38.51 -7.16 -4.61
N ARG A 235 37.83 -7.91 -5.48
CA ARG A 235 36.42 -8.32 -5.25
C ARG A 235 36.22 -9.34 -4.14
N ALA A 236 37.25 -10.01 -3.64
CA ALA A 236 37.13 -10.91 -2.49
C ALA A 236 37.08 -10.14 -1.16
N HIS A 237 37.37 -8.84 -1.17
CA HIS A 237 37.37 -8.00 0.01
C HIS A 237 36.13 -7.08 0.03
N TRP A 238 34.96 -7.70 0.15
CA TRP A 238 33.69 -7.00 0.30
C TRP A 238 32.78 -7.74 1.28
N ASN A 239 33.00 -7.46 2.56
CA ASN A 239 32.61 -8.29 3.68
C ASN A 239 31.60 -7.60 4.58
N THR A 240 30.93 -8.41 5.40
CA THR A 240 30.17 -8.02 6.59
C THR A 240 30.73 -8.80 7.78
N ALA A 241 30.64 -8.23 8.99
CA ALA A 241 31.09 -8.91 10.20
C ALA A 241 30.16 -8.66 11.39
N VAL A 242 30.08 -9.62 12.30
CA VAL A 242 29.45 -9.46 13.62
C VAL A 242 30.41 -9.93 14.70
N GLN A 243 30.45 -9.21 15.82
CA GLN A 243 31.23 -9.57 17.00
C GLN A 243 30.29 -9.87 18.15
N LEU A 244 30.35 -11.10 18.65
CA LEU A 244 29.48 -11.64 19.70
C LEU A 244 30.27 -11.90 20.97
N GLN A 245 29.61 -11.76 22.12
CA GLN A 245 30.13 -12.24 23.39
C GLN A 245 29.73 -13.70 23.58
N VAL A 246 30.68 -14.54 23.99
CA VAL A 246 30.47 -15.98 24.20
C VAL A 246 30.98 -16.42 25.57
N GLY A 247 30.39 -17.48 26.12
CA GLY A 247 30.79 -18.02 27.42
C GLY A 247 32.22 -18.60 27.43
N LEU A 248 32.79 -18.80 28.62
CA LEU A 248 34.13 -19.40 28.78
C LEU A 248 34.22 -20.86 28.28
N SER A 249 33.08 -21.55 28.23
CA SER A 249 32.94 -22.93 27.74
C SER A 249 32.66 -23.01 26.24
N PHE A 250 32.75 -21.90 25.51
CA PHE A 250 32.55 -21.88 24.07
C PHE A 250 33.66 -22.64 23.34
N ASP A 251 33.27 -23.54 22.44
CA ASP A 251 34.16 -24.38 21.65
C ASP A 251 34.03 -24.02 20.16
N LEU A 252 35.12 -23.48 19.60
CA LEU A 252 35.15 -23.06 18.19
C LEU A 252 35.00 -24.24 17.23
N ASP A 253 35.56 -25.41 17.56
CA ASP A 253 35.53 -26.56 16.66
C ASP A 253 34.12 -27.17 16.61
N ARG A 254 33.42 -27.22 17.75
CA ARG A 254 31.98 -27.54 17.79
C ARG A 254 31.15 -26.53 17.01
N PHE A 255 31.50 -25.25 17.08
CA PHE A 255 30.83 -24.19 16.31
C PHE A 255 31.03 -24.34 14.79
N VAL A 256 32.24 -24.68 14.37
CA VAL A 256 32.53 -25.00 12.96
C VAL A 256 31.73 -26.21 12.51
N ALA A 257 31.61 -27.26 13.33
CA ALA A 257 30.80 -28.42 13.00
C ALA A 257 29.30 -28.06 12.85
N ALA A 258 28.76 -27.20 13.71
CA ALA A 258 27.39 -26.69 13.58
C ALA A 258 27.20 -25.89 12.28
N TYR A 259 28.14 -25.00 11.96
CA TYR A 259 28.14 -24.25 10.70
C TYR A 259 28.13 -25.16 9.47
N LEU A 260 29.01 -26.18 9.42
CA LEU A 260 29.09 -27.08 8.27
C LEU A 260 27.78 -27.86 8.08
N ARG A 261 27.13 -28.32 9.16
CA ARG A 261 25.80 -28.96 9.11
C ARG A 261 24.72 -28.04 8.56
N ILE A 262 24.74 -26.75 8.93
CA ILE A 262 23.83 -25.76 8.36
C ILE A 262 24.14 -25.55 6.88
N ALA A 263 25.40 -25.44 6.51
CA ALA A 263 25.83 -25.17 5.13
C ALA A 263 25.45 -26.29 4.14
N GLU A 264 25.29 -27.54 4.59
CA GLU A 264 24.70 -28.62 3.78
C GLU A 264 23.29 -28.27 3.26
N HIS A 265 22.50 -27.59 4.09
CA HIS A 265 21.11 -27.24 3.81
C HIS A 265 20.95 -25.84 3.19
N ARG A 266 22.01 -25.01 3.15
CA ARG A 266 21.97 -23.62 2.69
C ARG A 266 22.82 -23.41 1.44
N ASP A 267 22.17 -23.26 0.28
CA ASP A 267 22.84 -23.12 -1.02
C ASP A 267 23.68 -21.84 -1.18
N ALA A 268 23.40 -20.78 -0.41
CA ALA A 268 24.23 -19.58 -0.38
C ALA A 268 25.60 -19.81 0.27
N LEU A 269 25.68 -20.66 1.30
CA LEU A 269 26.93 -21.00 1.99
C LEU A 269 27.81 -21.96 1.16
N ARG A 270 27.25 -22.54 0.09
CA ARG A 270 27.94 -23.39 -0.90
C ARG A 270 28.18 -22.66 -2.22
N ALA A 271 28.09 -21.34 -2.25
CA ALA A 271 28.29 -20.58 -3.49
C ALA A 271 29.78 -20.32 -3.77
N GLY A 272 30.22 -20.66 -4.97
CA GLY A 272 31.45 -20.16 -5.60
C GLY A 272 31.12 -19.15 -6.69
N PHE A 273 32.08 -18.31 -7.06
CA PHE A 273 31.96 -17.34 -8.14
C PHE A 273 33.22 -17.35 -9.00
N CYS A 274 33.06 -17.67 -10.28
CA CYS A 274 34.16 -17.74 -11.22
C CYS A 274 33.84 -16.93 -12.47
N ARG A 275 34.89 -16.51 -13.16
CA ARG A 275 34.76 -15.82 -14.44
C ARG A 275 34.88 -16.85 -15.55
N ARG A 276 33.79 -17.11 -16.28
CA ARG A 276 33.81 -17.92 -17.50
C ARG A 276 33.69 -16.99 -18.70
N SER A 277 34.70 -16.99 -19.57
CA SER A 277 34.83 -16.00 -20.65
C SER A 277 34.84 -14.55 -20.12
N LYS A 278 33.97 -13.66 -20.63
CA LYS A 278 33.88 -12.25 -20.21
C LYS A 278 32.88 -11.98 -19.08
N SER A 279 32.15 -13.00 -18.60
CA SER A 279 31.08 -12.84 -17.61
C SER A 279 31.37 -13.62 -16.33
N TRP A 280 30.91 -13.08 -15.21
CA TRP A 280 30.91 -13.78 -13.93
C TRP A 280 29.70 -14.72 -13.87
N ILE A 281 29.90 -15.89 -13.28
CA ILE A 281 28.84 -16.85 -12.96
C ILE A 281 28.94 -17.26 -11.49
N ARG A 282 27.82 -17.72 -10.94
CA ARG A 282 27.81 -18.45 -9.68
C ARG A 282 28.03 -19.93 -9.98
N GLU A 283 28.64 -20.65 -9.05
CA GLU A 283 28.74 -22.09 -9.03
C GLU A 283 28.15 -22.58 -7.70
N SER A 284 27.41 -23.70 -7.73
CA SER A 284 26.98 -24.37 -6.51
C SER A 284 27.97 -25.48 -6.23
N LEU A 285 28.70 -25.38 -5.12
CA LEU A 285 29.67 -26.37 -4.70
C LEU A 285 28.96 -27.56 -4.05
N ASP A 286 29.51 -28.76 -4.24
CA ASP A 286 28.97 -30.00 -3.65
C ASP A 286 28.97 -29.94 -2.11
N ARG A 287 29.97 -29.27 -1.55
CA ARG A 287 30.09 -28.99 -0.11
C ARG A 287 30.54 -27.56 0.13
N ALA A 288 30.20 -27.01 1.30
CA ALA A 288 30.71 -25.73 1.72
C ALA A 288 32.24 -25.79 1.89
N ALA A 289 32.91 -24.68 1.57
CA ALA A 289 34.33 -24.54 1.88
C ALA A 289 34.54 -24.47 3.39
N ASP A 290 35.66 -25.01 3.86
CA ASP A 290 36.03 -24.88 5.27
C ASP A 290 36.18 -23.38 5.62
N PRO A 291 35.59 -22.91 6.73
CA PRO A 291 35.66 -21.52 7.13
C PRO A 291 37.10 -21.15 7.50
N VAL A 292 37.49 -19.90 7.24
CA VAL A 292 38.81 -19.39 7.67
C VAL A 292 38.79 -19.19 9.18
N LEU A 293 39.74 -19.80 9.90
CA LEU A 293 39.78 -19.73 11.36
C LEU A 293 40.94 -18.86 11.86
N ARG A 294 40.67 -18.07 12.89
CA ARG A 294 41.68 -17.36 13.68
C ARG A 294 41.41 -17.54 15.17
N ARG A 295 42.49 -17.62 15.96
CA ARG A 295 42.44 -17.69 17.42
C ARG A 295 43.41 -16.66 17.98
N GLY A 296 42.98 -15.92 18.99
CA GLY A 296 43.82 -14.96 19.70
C GLY A 296 43.55 -14.99 21.20
N SER A 297 44.54 -14.60 22.00
CA SER A 297 44.35 -14.44 23.45
C SER A 297 44.36 -12.96 23.84
N LEU A 298 43.37 -12.56 24.64
CA LEU A 298 43.26 -11.21 25.20
C LEU A 298 43.84 -11.12 26.62
N ASP A 299 44.35 -12.22 27.17
CA ASP A 299 44.99 -12.26 28.48
C ASP A 299 46.28 -11.42 28.45
N GLY A 300 46.47 -10.59 29.48
CA GLY A 300 47.61 -9.67 29.54
C GLY A 300 47.51 -8.46 28.60
N LEU A 301 46.54 -8.41 27.69
CA LEU A 301 46.31 -7.26 26.82
C LEU A 301 45.28 -6.29 27.42
N GLY A 302 45.66 -5.01 27.49
CA GLY A 302 44.72 -3.92 27.74
C GLY A 302 43.71 -3.75 26.61
N ARG A 303 42.65 -2.96 26.82
CA ARG A 303 41.55 -2.79 25.86
C ARG A 303 42.02 -2.41 24.45
N LYS A 304 42.86 -1.39 24.32
CA LYS A 304 43.38 -0.90 23.03
C LYS A 304 44.20 -1.97 22.29
N ALA A 305 45.12 -2.64 22.98
CA ALA A 305 45.93 -3.70 22.39
C ALA A 305 45.08 -4.91 21.97
N GLY A 306 44.05 -5.26 22.74
CA GLY A 306 43.09 -6.29 22.36
C GLY A 306 42.25 -5.93 21.13
N GLU A 307 41.85 -4.65 20.98
CA GLU A 307 41.15 -4.17 19.79
C GLU A 307 42.05 -4.21 18.54
N GLU A 308 43.34 -3.86 18.65
CA GLU A 308 44.29 -3.96 17.53
C GLU A 308 44.60 -5.41 17.14
N LEU A 309 44.72 -6.32 18.11
CA LEU A 309 44.84 -7.76 17.83
C LEU A 309 43.63 -8.26 17.05
N ALA A 310 42.43 -7.90 17.48
CA ALA A 310 41.20 -8.31 16.83
C ALA A 310 41.12 -7.81 15.37
N LYS A 311 41.47 -6.54 15.12
CA LYS A 311 41.55 -5.99 13.75
C LYS A 311 42.57 -6.72 12.88
N THR A 312 43.74 -7.04 13.44
CA THR A 312 44.82 -7.73 12.72
C THR A 312 44.36 -9.12 12.30
N LEU A 313 43.82 -9.91 13.22
CA LEU A 313 43.34 -11.26 12.92
C LEU A 313 42.17 -11.25 11.93
N VAL A 314 41.28 -10.27 12.02
CA VAL A 314 40.19 -10.11 11.04
C VAL A 314 40.72 -9.76 9.65
N ALA A 315 41.70 -8.86 9.54
CA ALA A 315 42.31 -8.51 8.26
C ALA A 315 43.04 -9.71 7.62
N GLU A 316 43.78 -10.49 8.42
CA GLU A 316 44.40 -11.73 7.94
C GLU A 316 43.36 -12.76 7.48
N LEU A 317 42.27 -12.91 8.23
CA LEU A 317 41.16 -13.82 7.89
C LEU A 317 40.51 -13.42 6.56
N GLN A 318 40.24 -12.13 6.36
CA GLN A 318 39.64 -11.60 5.14
C GLN A 318 40.55 -11.74 3.92
N GLY A 319 41.87 -11.63 4.10
CA GLY A 319 42.84 -11.82 3.03
C GLY A 319 42.89 -13.23 2.45
N GLU A 320 42.31 -14.22 3.15
CA GLU A 320 42.18 -15.61 2.67
C GLU A 320 40.85 -15.89 1.97
N PHE A 321 39.96 -14.90 1.84
CA PHE A 321 38.71 -15.10 1.10
C PHE A 321 39.00 -15.27 -0.39
N ASP A 322 38.35 -16.26 -0.99
CA ASP A 322 38.48 -16.56 -2.41
C ASP A 322 37.12 -16.87 -3.02
N LEU A 323 36.79 -16.11 -4.06
CA LEU A 323 35.51 -16.19 -4.75
C LEU A 323 35.31 -17.55 -5.42
N ALA A 324 36.36 -18.10 -6.06
CA ALA A 324 36.23 -19.31 -6.86
C ALA A 324 36.02 -20.57 -6.00
N SER A 325 36.80 -20.72 -4.94
CA SER A 325 36.70 -21.85 -4.01
C SER A 325 35.50 -21.78 -3.06
N GLY A 326 34.78 -20.66 -3.00
CA GLY A 326 33.67 -20.46 -2.07
C GLY A 326 34.10 -20.26 -0.62
N ARG A 327 35.40 -20.04 -0.36
CA ARG A 327 35.94 -19.69 0.96
C ARG A 327 35.57 -18.25 1.28
N LEU A 328 34.33 -18.04 1.70
CA LEU A 328 33.69 -16.73 1.82
C LEU A 328 33.17 -16.42 3.23
N ILE A 329 33.55 -17.23 4.22
CA ILE A 329 33.20 -17.03 5.62
C ILE A 329 34.36 -17.45 6.52
N GLY A 330 34.48 -16.81 7.68
CA GLY A 330 35.47 -17.16 8.67
C GLY A 330 35.09 -16.73 10.09
N PHE A 331 35.74 -17.38 11.05
CA PHE A 331 35.51 -17.22 12.47
C PHE A 331 36.81 -16.90 13.21
N CYS A 332 36.81 -15.82 13.99
CA CYS A 332 37.91 -15.43 14.85
C CYS A 332 37.47 -15.52 16.33
N HIS A 333 38.05 -16.44 17.09
CA HIS A 333 37.79 -16.61 18.52
C HIS A 333 38.88 -15.95 19.37
N LEU A 334 38.49 -14.96 20.18
CA LEU A 334 39.37 -14.22 21.07
C LEU A 334 39.13 -14.64 22.51
N THR A 335 40.04 -15.43 23.07
CA THR A 335 39.92 -16.02 24.41
C THR A 335 40.36 -15.06 25.52
N SER A 336 39.71 -15.16 26.68
CA SER A 336 40.06 -14.39 27.87
C SER A 336 39.62 -15.12 29.13
N ARG A 337 40.39 -15.02 30.22
CA ARG A 337 39.98 -15.50 31.56
C ARG A 337 38.75 -14.77 32.12
N SER A 338 38.52 -13.53 31.69
CA SER A 338 37.29 -12.80 32.01
C SER A 338 36.17 -13.21 31.07
N LYS A 339 35.07 -13.73 31.65
CA LYS A 339 33.85 -14.14 30.93
C LYS A 339 33.20 -13.02 30.12
N HIS A 340 33.46 -11.76 30.45
CA HIS A 340 32.92 -10.59 29.75
C HIS A 340 33.77 -10.13 28.57
N ARG A 341 34.95 -10.73 28.40
CA ARG A 341 35.91 -10.37 27.34
C ARG A 341 36.09 -11.46 26.29
N ASN A 342 35.57 -12.67 26.53
CA ASN A 342 35.60 -13.75 25.56
C ASN A 342 34.67 -13.41 24.38
N ARG A 343 35.18 -13.49 23.15
CA ARG A 343 34.50 -12.95 21.97
C ARG A 343 34.65 -13.86 20.76
N LEU A 344 33.59 -13.97 19.98
CA LEU A 344 33.59 -14.60 18.66
C LEU A 344 33.30 -13.53 17.61
N ILE A 345 34.14 -13.44 16.57
CA ILE A 345 33.91 -12.57 15.42
C ILE A 345 33.61 -13.46 14.22
N LEU A 346 32.45 -13.26 13.60
CA LEU A 346 32.08 -13.91 12.35
C LEU A 346 32.25 -12.89 11.23
N VAL A 347 32.89 -13.30 10.13
CA VAL A 347 33.08 -12.48 8.95
C VAL A 347 32.57 -13.27 7.75
N ALA A 348 31.73 -12.67 6.93
CA ALA A 348 31.22 -13.28 5.71
C ALA A 348 31.33 -12.31 4.52
N HIS A 349 31.53 -12.83 3.33
CA HIS A 349 31.49 -12.05 2.11
C HIS A 349 30.04 -11.66 1.78
N ARG A 350 29.79 -10.41 1.34
CA ARG A 350 28.40 -9.97 1.09
C ARG A 350 27.72 -10.71 -0.05
N LEU A 351 28.47 -11.33 -0.96
CA LEU A 351 27.89 -12.16 -2.04
C LEU A 351 27.06 -13.34 -1.52
N ILE A 352 27.35 -13.83 -0.31
CA ILE A 352 26.67 -14.99 0.29
C ILE A 352 25.79 -14.64 1.49
N LEU A 353 25.93 -13.43 2.06
CA LEU A 353 25.21 -13.02 3.26
C LEU A 353 24.93 -11.52 3.27
N ALA A 354 23.66 -11.14 3.37
CA ALA A 354 23.24 -9.76 3.63
C ALA A 354 23.29 -9.44 5.13
N ASP A 355 23.36 -8.15 5.48
CA ASP A 355 23.36 -7.72 6.87
C ASP A 355 22.05 -8.11 7.59
N ALA A 356 20.91 -8.00 6.89
CA ALA A 356 19.61 -8.43 7.39
C ALA A 356 19.51 -9.97 7.59
N SER A 357 20.44 -10.76 7.05
CA SER A 357 20.46 -12.21 7.21
C SER A 357 21.16 -12.67 8.50
N TRP A 358 21.85 -11.78 9.22
CA TRP A 358 22.57 -12.16 10.45
C TRP A 358 21.67 -12.74 11.55
N PRO A 359 20.51 -12.14 11.91
CA PRO A 359 19.68 -12.67 12.99
C PRO A 359 19.30 -14.14 12.79
N ARG A 360 18.88 -14.49 11.57
CA ARG A 360 18.48 -15.87 11.22
C ARG A 360 19.65 -16.86 11.27
N LEU A 361 20.80 -16.47 10.71
CA LEU A 361 21.98 -17.34 10.71
C LEU A 361 22.49 -17.57 12.14
N LEU A 362 22.48 -16.53 12.98
CA LEU A 362 22.91 -16.63 14.37
C LEU A 362 21.95 -17.48 15.21
N GLU A 363 20.63 -17.29 15.05
CA GLU A 363 19.62 -18.13 15.70
C GLU A 363 19.84 -19.62 15.35
N GLU A 364 19.99 -19.94 14.06
CA GLU A 364 20.19 -21.32 13.62
C GLU A 364 21.53 -21.91 14.12
N LEU A 365 22.61 -21.14 14.07
CA LEU A 365 23.92 -21.55 14.59
C LEU A 365 23.86 -21.88 16.09
N ASP A 366 23.13 -21.07 16.87
CA ASP A 366 22.94 -21.30 18.29
C ASP A 366 22.18 -22.61 18.57
N HIS A 367 21.04 -22.82 17.91
CA HIS A 367 20.25 -24.05 18.02
C HIS A 367 21.05 -25.31 17.64
N VAL A 368 21.70 -25.30 16.48
CA VAL A 368 22.47 -26.46 15.99
C VAL A 368 23.71 -26.71 16.85
N TYR A 369 24.35 -25.65 17.38
CA TYR A 369 25.43 -25.81 18.34
C TYR A 369 24.94 -26.49 19.62
N ARG A 370 23.76 -26.12 20.12
CA ARG A 370 23.16 -26.69 21.34
C ARG A 370 22.72 -28.15 21.19
N GLY A 371 22.53 -28.61 19.96
CA GLY A 371 22.29 -30.03 19.65
C GLY A 371 21.09 -30.26 18.74
N ASP A 372 20.37 -29.21 18.35
CA ASP A 372 19.20 -29.31 17.47
C ASP A 372 19.62 -29.71 16.03
N ALA A 373 18.65 -30.16 15.25
CA ALA A 373 18.83 -30.39 13.82
C ALA A 373 18.78 -29.05 13.05
N PRO A 374 19.55 -28.88 11.96
CA PRO A 374 19.41 -27.72 11.07
C PRO A 374 17.98 -27.61 10.55
N LYS A 375 17.49 -26.38 10.34
CA LYS A 375 16.16 -26.17 9.77
C LYS A 375 16.23 -26.46 8.27
N THR A 376 15.32 -27.29 7.74
CA THR A 376 15.17 -27.46 6.30
C THR A 376 14.51 -26.20 5.73
N PRO A 377 15.17 -25.45 4.83
CA PRO A 377 14.55 -24.26 4.26
C PRO A 377 13.38 -24.64 3.35
N SER A 378 12.31 -23.86 3.41
CA SER A 378 11.18 -23.96 2.47
C SER A 378 11.59 -23.60 1.04
N ARG A 379 12.59 -22.72 0.87
CA ARG A 379 13.13 -22.30 -0.44
C ARG A 379 14.65 -22.06 -0.42
N THR A 380 15.30 -22.26 -1.55
CA THR A 380 16.73 -21.94 -1.76
C THR A 380 16.90 -20.52 -2.29
N MET A 381 18.11 -19.94 -2.13
CA MET A 381 18.44 -18.64 -2.74
C MET A 381 18.27 -18.70 -4.27
N GLN A 382 18.63 -19.83 -4.88
CA GLN A 382 18.36 -20.14 -6.29
C GLN A 382 16.87 -20.11 -6.66
N GLY A 383 16.00 -20.67 -5.81
CA GLY A 383 14.54 -20.67 -6.02
C GLY A 383 13.97 -19.26 -6.03
N GLY A 384 14.41 -18.40 -5.10
CA GLY A 384 14.01 -16.99 -5.04
C GLY A 384 14.43 -16.19 -6.27
N ILE A 385 15.68 -16.35 -6.74
CA ILE A 385 16.20 -15.67 -7.94
C ILE A 385 15.33 -15.96 -9.18
N ARG A 386 14.86 -17.21 -9.30
CA ARG A 386 14.04 -17.63 -10.44
C ARG A 386 12.64 -17.04 -10.39
N SER A 387 12.07 -16.88 -9.19
CA SER A 387 10.77 -16.21 -9.02
C SER A 387 10.85 -14.76 -9.47
N VAL A 388 11.86 -14.01 -9.00
CA VAL A 388 12.06 -12.59 -9.37
C VAL A 388 12.32 -12.43 -10.86
N ALA A 389 13.11 -13.32 -11.47
CA ALA A 389 13.37 -13.30 -12.92
C ALA A 389 12.15 -13.65 -13.77
N ALA A 390 11.24 -14.51 -13.28
CA ALA A 390 10.00 -14.86 -13.97
C ALA A 390 8.93 -13.77 -13.84
N GLU A 391 8.94 -13.00 -12.75
CA GLU A 391 8.02 -11.86 -12.55
C GLU A 391 8.38 -10.64 -13.42
N THR A 392 9.66 -10.49 -13.78
CA THR A 392 10.14 -9.41 -14.66
C THR A 392 9.81 -9.62 -16.13
N ASP A 393 9.19 -10.73 -16.53
CA ASP A 393 8.87 -11.07 -17.94
C ASP A 393 7.37 -10.88 -18.29
N ARG A 394 6.61 -10.17 -17.43
CA ARG A 394 5.17 -9.89 -17.63
C ARG A 394 4.92 -8.62 -18.45
N ALA A 395 3.74 -8.54 -19.09
CA ALA A 395 3.28 -7.32 -19.76
C ALA A 395 3.31 -6.12 -18.79
N GLY A 396 3.92 -4.99 -19.21
CA GLY A 396 4.00 -3.75 -18.40
C GLY A 396 5.41 -3.20 -18.16
N ILE A 397 6.48 -3.91 -18.53
CA ILE A 397 7.88 -3.47 -18.32
C ILE A 397 8.15 -2.07 -18.91
N ALA A 398 7.65 -1.78 -20.10
CA ALA A 398 7.86 -0.48 -20.74
C ALA A 398 7.28 0.67 -19.91
N GLU A 399 6.09 0.47 -19.33
CA GLU A 399 5.43 1.43 -18.45
C GLU A 399 6.20 1.58 -17.12
N GLN A 400 6.67 0.49 -16.53
CA GLN A 400 7.49 0.51 -15.31
C GLN A 400 8.78 1.30 -15.51
N VAL A 401 9.49 1.09 -16.63
CA VAL A 401 10.72 1.84 -16.96
C VAL A 401 10.42 3.33 -17.09
N GLU A 402 9.31 3.71 -17.73
CA GLU A 402 8.89 5.12 -17.83
C GLU A 402 8.47 5.72 -16.48
N GLN A 403 7.90 4.93 -15.57
CA GLN A 403 7.60 5.37 -14.21
C GLN A 403 8.90 5.62 -13.42
N TRP A 404 9.88 4.71 -13.51
CA TRP A 404 11.20 4.90 -12.89
C TRP A 404 11.94 6.14 -13.43
N GLU A 405 11.94 6.36 -14.74
CA GLU A 405 12.53 7.56 -15.34
C GLU A 405 11.83 8.86 -14.90
N ARG A 406 10.50 8.81 -14.71
CA ARG A 406 9.74 9.96 -14.19
C ARG A 406 10.09 10.30 -12.74
N LEU A 407 10.33 9.28 -11.90
CA LEU A 407 10.72 9.47 -10.51
C LEU A 407 12.07 10.21 -10.36
N VAL A 408 12.99 10.01 -11.30
CA VAL A 408 14.38 10.51 -11.21
C VAL A 408 14.65 11.72 -12.10
N ARG A 409 13.63 12.54 -12.42
CA ARG A 409 13.82 13.75 -13.24
C ARG A 409 14.77 14.75 -12.55
N PRO A 410 15.97 15.02 -13.09
CA PRO A 410 17.03 15.75 -12.39
C PRO A 410 16.67 17.18 -12.00
N ASP A 411 15.88 17.88 -12.82
CA ASP A 411 15.57 19.30 -12.65
C ASP A 411 14.73 19.61 -11.39
N ALA A 412 14.27 18.58 -10.68
CA ALA A 412 13.40 18.68 -9.52
C ALA A 412 14.02 18.11 -8.22
N LEU A 413 15.31 17.74 -8.24
CA LEU A 413 16.00 17.04 -7.14
C LEU A 413 17.16 17.87 -6.56
N ASN A 414 17.30 17.80 -5.24
CA ASN A 414 18.31 18.51 -4.49
C ASN A 414 19.57 17.66 -4.38
N GLY A 415 20.73 18.29 -4.57
CA GLY A 415 22.03 17.64 -4.38
C GLY A 415 22.49 17.66 -2.92
N LEU A 416 23.52 16.88 -2.61
CA LEU A 416 24.19 16.97 -1.31
C LEU A 416 25.13 18.19 -1.23
N PRO A 417 25.23 18.87 -0.08
CA PRO A 417 26.10 20.01 0.12
C PRO A 417 27.55 19.55 0.31
N TYR A 418 28.23 19.16 -0.76
CA TYR A 418 29.64 18.73 -0.73
C TYR A 418 30.58 19.87 -0.26
N ASP A 419 31.66 19.51 0.45
CA ASP A 419 32.78 20.45 0.67
C ASP A 419 33.72 20.42 -0.55
N ARG A 420 33.89 19.25 -1.16
CA ARG A 420 34.68 19.03 -2.38
C ARG A 420 34.03 17.96 -3.26
N PRO A 421 33.10 18.32 -4.17
CA PRO A 421 32.34 17.33 -4.95
C PRO A 421 33.23 16.46 -5.85
N ASP A 422 34.29 17.03 -6.42
CA ASP A 422 35.18 16.35 -7.37
C ASP A 422 36.28 15.51 -6.71
N ALA A 423 36.36 15.48 -5.37
CA ALA A 423 37.36 14.68 -4.69
C ALA A 423 37.09 13.18 -4.88
N ALA A 424 38.17 12.38 -4.97
CA ALA A 424 38.07 10.93 -5.00
C ALA A 424 37.38 10.39 -3.73
N ASP A 425 36.50 9.40 -3.89
CA ASP A 425 35.67 8.83 -2.84
C ASP A 425 35.95 7.34 -2.69
N LEU A 426 36.97 7.04 -1.90
CA LEU A 426 37.50 5.68 -1.70
C LEU A 426 37.16 5.19 -0.29
N GLU A 427 37.04 3.87 -0.12
CA GLU A 427 36.79 3.26 1.19
C GLU A 427 37.92 3.56 2.21
N ALA A 428 39.17 3.74 1.77
CA ALA A 428 40.29 4.19 2.62
C ALA A 428 40.06 5.57 3.27
N ASP A 429 39.18 6.37 2.67
CA ASP A 429 38.80 7.70 3.12
C ASP A 429 37.45 7.72 3.85
N SER A 430 36.84 6.55 4.07
CA SER A 430 35.61 6.40 4.83
C SER A 430 35.79 6.86 6.27
N GLU A 431 34.89 7.72 6.73
CA GLU A 431 34.72 8.14 8.10
C GLU A 431 33.26 7.94 8.52
N ARG A 432 33.01 7.89 9.83
CA ARG A 432 31.72 7.56 10.42
C ARG A 432 31.30 8.55 11.49
N VAL A 433 30.02 8.87 11.48
CA VAL A 433 29.31 9.43 12.64
C VAL A 433 28.17 8.50 13.04
N SER A 434 27.82 8.50 14.33
CA SER A 434 26.81 7.61 14.88
C SER A 434 25.86 8.38 15.78
N ILE A 435 24.60 7.97 15.75
CA ILE A 435 23.52 8.40 16.62
C ILE A 435 23.15 7.17 17.46
N LEU A 436 22.94 7.37 18.75
CA LEU A 436 22.44 6.33 19.65
C LEU A 436 21.32 6.93 20.48
N LEU A 437 20.09 6.47 20.24
CA LEU A 437 18.93 6.91 21.00
C LEU A 437 18.86 6.20 22.35
N ASP A 438 18.15 6.81 23.30
CA ASP A 438 17.81 6.11 24.54
C ASP A 438 16.68 5.09 24.30
N VAL A 439 16.48 4.22 25.29
CA VAL A 439 15.50 3.11 25.21
C VAL A 439 14.07 3.64 25.06
N LYS A 440 13.74 4.78 25.66
CA LYS A 440 12.39 5.35 25.62
C LYS A 440 12.08 5.89 24.22
N THR A 441 12.95 6.73 23.69
CA THR A 441 12.83 7.28 22.32
C THR A 441 12.85 6.16 21.28
N THR A 442 13.68 5.14 21.50
CA THR A 442 13.71 3.94 20.64
C THR A 442 12.36 3.22 20.65
N ALA A 443 11.81 2.91 21.84
CA ALA A 443 10.52 2.23 21.94
C ALA A 443 9.39 3.02 21.27
N ALA A 444 9.38 4.34 21.42
CA ALA A 444 8.42 5.21 20.75
C ALA A 444 8.50 5.07 19.22
N LEU A 445 9.70 5.12 18.64
CA LEU A 445 9.91 5.04 17.19
C LEU A 445 9.75 3.64 16.60
N THR A 446 10.05 2.58 17.37
CA THR A 446 10.08 1.21 16.83
C THR A 446 8.82 0.42 17.14
N LYS A 447 8.06 0.79 18.19
CA LYS A 447 6.89 0.03 18.62
C LYS A 447 5.62 0.87 18.67
N GLU A 448 5.69 2.02 19.34
CA GLU A 448 4.49 2.82 19.66
C GLU A 448 3.98 3.55 18.41
N LEU A 449 4.82 4.40 17.80
CA LEU A 449 4.48 5.18 16.61
C LEU A 449 4.15 4.35 15.37
N PRO A 450 4.91 3.30 14.99
CA PRO A 450 4.55 2.45 13.86
C PRO A 450 3.18 1.79 14.03
N ALA A 451 2.91 1.24 15.22
CA ALA A 451 1.63 0.61 15.53
C ALA A 451 0.46 1.60 15.49
N ARG A 452 0.71 2.81 16.01
CA ARG A 452 -0.25 3.90 16.05
C ARG A 452 -0.56 4.46 14.67
N LEU A 453 0.44 4.73 13.85
CA LEU A 453 0.29 5.33 12.52
C LEU A 453 -0.02 4.31 11.40
N ALA A 454 0.01 3.00 11.70
CA ALA A 454 0.16 1.88 10.75
C ALA A 454 1.19 2.18 9.65
N LEU A 455 2.34 2.63 10.10
CA LEU A 455 3.54 2.81 9.30
C LEU A 455 4.57 1.79 9.73
N THR A 456 5.61 1.63 8.93
CA THR A 456 6.78 0.84 9.31
C THR A 456 7.77 1.69 10.10
N GLU A 457 8.67 1.04 10.84
CA GLU A 457 9.81 1.72 11.47
C GLU A 457 10.61 2.51 10.42
N GLU A 458 10.82 1.91 9.24
CA GLU A 458 11.54 2.53 8.12
C GLU A 458 10.90 3.83 7.63
N ASP A 459 9.56 3.91 7.53
CA ASP A 459 8.86 5.13 7.08
C ASP A 459 9.13 6.31 8.02
N LEU A 460 9.19 6.07 9.34
CA LEU A 460 9.54 7.09 10.33
C LEU A 460 11.00 7.54 10.22
N LEU A 461 11.92 6.59 10.02
CA LEU A 461 13.34 6.89 9.87
C LEU A 461 13.61 7.71 8.61
N LEU A 462 12.93 7.41 7.50
CA LEU A 462 13.04 8.12 6.23
C LEU A 462 12.44 9.53 6.32
N ALA A 463 11.30 9.70 6.99
CA ALA A 463 10.70 11.02 7.21
C ALA A 463 11.59 11.91 8.10
N ALA A 464 12.16 11.37 9.17
CA ALA A 464 13.13 12.08 9.97
C ALA A 464 14.42 12.41 9.19
N LEU A 465 14.84 11.53 8.26
CA LEU A 465 15.97 11.79 7.37
C LEU A 465 15.69 12.97 6.43
N HIS A 466 14.48 13.06 5.86
CA HIS A 466 14.07 14.22 5.06
C HIS A 466 14.15 15.51 5.87
N THR A 467 13.53 15.54 7.05
CA THR A 467 13.58 16.71 7.96
C THR A 467 15.03 17.10 8.28
N ALA A 468 15.90 16.12 8.51
CA ALA A 468 17.32 16.36 8.76
C ALA A 468 18.04 16.95 7.55
N LEU A 469 17.79 16.44 6.34
CA LEU A 469 18.37 16.93 5.10
C LEU A 469 17.90 18.36 4.80
N ALA A 470 16.61 18.64 4.98
CA ALA A 470 16.04 19.98 4.81
C ALA A 470 16.65 20.98 5.81
N SER A 471 16.76 20.60 7.09
CA SER A 471 17.42 21.43 8.11
C SER A 471 18.90 21.64 7.83
N TRP A 472 19.60 20.61 7.34
CA TRP A 472 21.04 20.65 7.10
C TRP A 472 21.43 21.46 5.86
N THR A 473 20.61 21.39 4.81
CA THR A 473 20.82 22.12 3.54
C THR A 473 20.20 23.52 3.55
N GLY A 474 19.15 23.75 4.34
CA GLY A 474 18.34 24.95 4.29
C GLY A 474 17.37 24.98 3.10
N GLU A 475 17.18 23.84 2.42
CA GLU A 475 16.31 23.71 1.25
C GLU A 475 15.06 22.89 1.60
N THR A 476 13.91 23.26 1.04
CA THR A 476 12.69 22.45 1.07
C THR A 476 12.54 21.77 -0.29
N GLY A 477 13.06 20.56 -0.42
CA GLY A 477 13.13 19.89 -1.72
C GLY A 477 13.08 18.37 -1.65
N ARG A 478 13.50 17.74 -2.75
CA ARG A 478 13.38 16.30 -2.97
C ARG A 478 14.75 15.65 -3.04
N TRP A 479 14.99 14.62 -2.24
CA TRP A 479 16.22 13.83 -2.29
C TRP A 479 15.92 12.40 -2.72
N ILE A 480 16.80 11.82 -3.55
CA ILE A 480 16.75 10.40 -3.88
C ILE A 480 17.57 9.63 -2.86
N VAL A 481 16.94 8.63 -2.27
CA VAL A 481 17.54 7.64 -1.39
C VAL A 481 17.44 6.27 -2.06
N GLU A 482 18.54 5.53 -2.11
CA GLU A 482 18.53 4.13 -2.52
C GLU A 482 18.31 3.26 -1.28
N CYS A 483 17.18 2.56 -1.22
CA CYS A 483 16.82 1.65 -0.12
C CYS A 483 17.06 0.20 -0.53
N GLU A 484 17.43 -0.66 0.42
CA GLU A 484 17.51 -2.12 0.24
C GLU A 484 16.22 -2.74 0.79
N GLY A 485 15.40 -3.33 -0.08
CA GLY A 485 14.08 -3.86 0.27
C GLY A 485 14.14 -5.16 1.08
N ASP A 486 13.03 -5.44 1.77
CA ASP A 486 12.90 -6.59 2.66
C ASP A 486 13.06 -7.93 1.93
N CYS A 487 13.79 -8.85 2.55
CA CYS A 487 14.11 -10.17 2.01
C CYS A 487 12.97 -11.21 2.19
N GLU A 488 11.81 -10.79 2.72
CA GLU A 488 10.65 -11.63 3.03
C GLU A 488 9.55 -11.55 1.96
N GLU A 489 9.89 -11.92 0.73
CA GLU A 489 8.86 -12.31 -0.24
C GLU A 489 8.43 -13.75 0.04
N ALA A 490 7.18 -14.11 -0.30
CA ALA A 490 6.75 -15.51 -0.42
C ALA A 490 7.69 -16.34 -1.34
N ALA A 491 8.45 -15.66 -2.22
CA ALA A 491 9.44 -16.23 -3.12
C ALA A 491 10.79 -16.62 -2.45
N THR A 492 11.18 -15.95 -1.37
CA THR A 492 12.47 -16.09 -0.67
C THR A 492 12.31 -16.40 0.82
N GLU A 493 11.09 -16.65 1.29
CA GLU A 493 10.77 -17.00 2.67
C GLU A 493 11.67 -18.15 3.14
N GLY A 494 12.40 -17.91 4.24
CA GLY A 494 13.35 -18.88 4.80
C GLY A 494 14.68 -19.03 4.05
N ALA A 495 14.92 -18.36 2.91
CA ALA A 495 16.21 -18.39 2.22
C ALA A 495 17.29 -17.55 2.95
N LEU A 496 18.54 -18.00 2.91
CA LEU A 496 19.71 -17.27 3.40
C LEU A 496 20.48 -16.76 2.16
N GLY A 497 20.86 -15.47 2.12
CA GLY A 497 21.67 -14.94 1.01
C GLY A 497 21.49 -13.45 0.76
N TRP A 498 22.28 -12.90 -0.17
CA TRP A 498 22.13 -11.51 -0.62
C TRP A 498 21.27 -11.43 -1.88
N HIS A 499 19.97 -11.22 -1.69
CA HIS A 499 18.97 -11.21 -2.75
C HIS A 499 17.97 -10.05 -2.66
N GLY A 500 18.02 -9.20 -1.64
CA GLY A 500 17.13 -8.06 -1.48
C GLY A 500 17.23 -7.08 -2.66
N PRO A 501 16.11 -6.66 -3.27
CA PRO A 501 16.13 -5.68 -4.34
C PRO A 501 16.49 -4.30 -3.79
N ARG A 502 17.40 -3.61 -4.44
CA ARG A 502 17.58 -2.16 -4.24
C ARG A 502 16.59 -1.41 -5.10
N HIS A 503 16.04 -0.33 -4.57
CA HIS A 503 15.13 0.56 -5.27
C HIS A 503 15.37 2.02 -4.88
N LEU A 504 14.92 2.94 -5.71
CA LEU A 504 15.03 4.37 -5.45
C LEU A 504 13.73 4.88 -4.83
N LEU A 505 13.87 5.70 -3.80
CA LEU A 505 12.78 6.40 -3.14
C LEU A 505 13.05 7.90 -3.19
N VAL A 506 12.03 8.69 -3.55
CA VAL A 506 12.10 10.15 -3.52
C VAL A 506 11.51 10.63 -2.20
N LEU A 507 12.34 11.16 -1.32
CA LEU A 507 11.89 11.82 -0.10
C LEU A 507 11.52 13.26 -0.41
N SER A 508 10.23 13.60 -0.23
CA SER A 508 9.68 14.93 -0.55
C SER A 508 9.18 15.71 0.66
N SER A 509 8.95 15.04 1.79
CA SER A 509 8.42 15.65 3.01
C SER A 509 8.97 14.96 4.25
N GLY A 510 8.97 15.70 5.36
CA GLY A 510 9.26 15.20 6.71
C GLY A 510 8.10 14.48 7.37
N ASP A 511 6.97 14.34 6.67
CA ASP A 511 5.78 13.60 7.10
C ASP A 511 5.94 12.08 6.83
N PRO A 512 5.87 11.23 7.87
CA PRO A 512 5.91 9.77 7.74
C PRO A 512 4.88 9.17 6.76
N GLN A 513 3.69 9.74 6.63
CA GLN A 513 2.67 9.25 5.69
C GLN A 513 3.09 9.48 4.23
N THR A 514 3.84 10.57 3.98
CA THR A 514 4.39 10.84 2.65
C THR A 514 5.48 9.84 2.28
N ALA A 515 6.31 9.41 3.24
CA ALA A 515 7.31 8.36 3.01
C ALA A 515 6.66 7.01 2.67
N ASP A 516 5.61 6.61 3.41
CA ASP A 516 4.84 5.39 3.10
C ASP A 516 4.13 5.47 1.75
N SER A 517 3.50 6.61 1.43
CA SER A 517 2.86 6.82 0.12
C SER A 517 3.89 6.75 -1.02
N ALA A 518 5.07 7.35 -0.85
CA ALA A 518 6.16 7.27 -1.81
C ALA A 518 6.64 5.81 -2.01
N ARG A 519 6.72 5.02 -0.94
CA ARG A 519 7.11 3.61 -0.99
C ARG A 519 6.04 2.73 -1.66
N ARG A 520 4.76 2.94 -1.35
CA ARG A 520 3.62 2.20 -1.94
C ARG A 520 3.32 2.57 -3.39
N SER A 521 3.79 3.73 -3.85
CA SER A 521 3.63 4.18 -5.23
C SER A 521 4.79 3.78 -6.14
N LEU A 522 5.79 3.06 -5.61
CA LEU A 522 6.89 2.55 -6.42
C LEU A 522 6.36 1.55 -7.47
N PRO A 523 6.89 1.58 -8.70
CA PRO A 523 6.60 0.56 -9.69
C PRO A 523 6.89 -0.82 -9.11
N ASN A 524 5.87 -1.69 -9.10
CA ASN A 524 5.97 -3.06 -8.58
C ASN A 524 6.62 -3.14 -7.18
N ASP A 525 6.26 -2.21 -6.28
CA ASP A 525 6.79 -2.09 -4.92
C ASP A 525 8.34 -1.94 -4.87
N GLY A 526 8.98 -1.52 -5.96
CA GLY A 526 10.45 -1.41 -6.04
C GLY A 526 11.17 -2.73 -6.32
N ARG A 527 10.48 -3.87 -6.35
CA ARG A 527 11.09 -5.21 -6.37
C ARG A 527 11.84 -5.53 -7.65
N ASP A 528 11.37 -5.00 -8.77
CA ASP A 528 11.96 -5.22 -10.08
C ASP A 528 13.11 -4.26 -10.40
N PHE A 529 13.30 -3.17 -9.67
CA PHE A 529 14.22 -2.09 -10.07
C PHE A 529 15.64 -2.59 -10.30
N THR A 530 16.20 -3.34 -9.34
CA THR A 530 17.54 -3.92 -9.49
C THR A 530 17.61 -4.92 -10.65
N ALA A 531 16.54 -5.70 -10.86
CA ALA A 531 16.46 -6.67 -11.95
C ALA A 531 16.37 -6.00 -13.33
N LEU A 532 15.64 -4.89 -13.46
CA LEU A 532 15.54 -4.09 -14.68
C LEU A 532 16.86 -3.35 -14.96
N ARG A 533 17.44 -2.71 -13.93
CA ARG A 533 18.65 -1.89 -14.06
C ARG A 533 19.91 -2.72 -14.32
N HIS A 534 20.03 -3.88 -13.68
CA HIS A 534 21.19 -4.78 -13.81
C HIS A 534 20.85 -6.10 -14.52
N GLY A 535 19.74 -6.09 -15.25
CA GLY A 535 19.21 -7.23 -16.00
C GLY A 535 20.00 -7.61 -17.24
N SER A 536 19.50 -8.61 -17.95
CA SER A 536 20.05 -9.06 -19.23
C SER A 536 19.66 -8.15 -20.40
N ASP A 537 18.56 -7.40 -20.30
CA ASP A 537 18.14 -6.44 -21.31
C ASP A 537 18.99 -5.16 -21.23
N ARG A 538 19.90 -5.01 -22.21
CA ARG A 538 20.82 -3.87 -22.27
C ARG A 538 20.15 -2.55 -22.67
N ALA A 539 18.98 -2.58 -23.31
CA ALA A 539 18.28 -1.36 -23.69
C ALA A 539 17.61 -0.74 -22.45
N ILE A 540 16.96 -1.58 -21.63
CA ILE A 540 16.36 -1.18 -20.35
C ILE A 540 17.45 -0.72 -19.37
N ALA A 541 18.52 -1.50 -19.21
CA ALA A 541 19.61 -1.14 -18.29
C ALA A 541 20.23 0.23 -18.61
N ARG A 542 20.39 0.58 -19.89
CA ARG A 542 20.91 1.92 -20.31
C ARG A 542 19.95 3.05 -19.97
N ARG A 543 18.65 2.84 -20.14
CA ARG A 543 17.62 3.84 -19.79
C ARG A 543 17.64 4.16 -18.30
N LEU A 544 17.77 3.13 -17.47
CA LEU A 544 17.81 3.26 -16.01
C LEU A 544 19.21 3.58 -15.46
N GLU A 545 20.23 3.75 -16.31
CA GLU A 545 21.61 4.02 -15.88
C GLU A 545 21.72 5.35 -15.09
N ALA A 546 20.97 6.36 -15.54
CA ALA A 546 20.90 7.68 -14.90
C ALA A 546 20.10 7.68 -13.58
N CYS A 547 19.27 6.68 -13.36
CA CYS A 547 18.47 6.54 -12.14
C CYS A 547 19.38 6.09 -10.99
N ARG A 548 19.97 7.01 -10.23
CA ARG A 548 20.85 6.72 -9.09
C ARG A 548 20.64 7.70 -7.93
N GLY A 549 20.76 7.22 -6.70
CA GLY A 549 20.76 8.05 -5.49
C GLY A 549 22.18 8.32 -4.96
N GLU A 550 22.40 9.48 -4.35
CA GLU A 550 23.66 9.80 -3.67
C GLU A 550 23.70 9.26 -2.22
N ILE A 551 22.53 8.94 -1.67
CA ILE A 551 22.33 8.42 -0.31
C ILE A 551 21.86 6.97 -0.41
N SER A 552 22.46 6.06 0.34
CA SER A 552 21.86 4.75 0.62
C SER A 552 21.28 4.72 2.03
N PHE A 553 20.13 4.09 2.21
CA PHE A 553 19.49 3.87 3.50
C PHE A 553 19.16 2.40 3.69
N ASN A 554 19.49 1.84 4.86
CA ASN A 554 19.20 0.45 5.18
C ASN A 554 18.77 0.30 6.64
N HIS A 555 17.72 -0.47 6.88
CA HIS A 555 17.21 -0.77 8.21
C HIS A 555 17.35 -2.27 8.51
N LEU A 556 18.20 -2.62 9.48
CA LEU A 556 18.57 -4.00 9.79
C LEU A 556 17.68 -4.65 10.87
N GLY A 557 16.67 -3.93 11.36
CA GLY A 557 15.81 -4.37 12.45
C GLY A 557 16.56 -4.57 13.77
N ARG A 558 16.04 -5.48 14.60
CA ARG A 558 16.58 -5.83 15.93
C ARG A 558 17.59 -6.96 15.84
N ILE A 559 18.75 -6.77 16.47
CA ILE A 559 19.84 -7.75 16.44
C ILE A 559 20.45 -7.91 17.83
N GLY A 560 20.70 -9.16 18.23
CA GLY A 560 21.35 -9.49 19.50
C GLY A 560 20.40 -9.82 20.66
N ASP A 561 19.11 -9.99 20.39
CA ASP A 561 18.11 -10.46 21.37
C ASP A 561 18.17 -11.99 21.47
N PHE A 562 19.08 -12.48 22.30
CA PHE A 562 19.33 -13.91 22.47
C PHE A 562 18.61 -14.45 23.71
N ASP A 563 18.05 -15.67 23.61
CA ASP A 563 17.40 -16.32 24.76
C ASP A 563 18.41 -16.64 25.89
N SER A 564 17.91 -16.84 27.11
CA SER A 564 18.76 -17.12 28.29
C SER A 564 19.58 -18.41 28.21
N GLY A 565 19.23 -19.32 27.30
CA GLY A 565 19.96 -20.56 27.01
C GLY A 565 20.96 -20.43 25.87
N SER A 566 21.04 -19.28 25.20
CA SER A 566 21.89 -19.05 24.03
C SER A 566 23.38 -19.12 24.36
N ILE A 567 24.17 -19.59 23.39
CA ILE A 567 25.63 -19.53 23.45
C ILE A 567 26.16 -18.10 23.31
N PHE A 568 25.35 -17.20 22.76
CA PHE A 568 25.65 -15.79 22.60
C PHE A 568 25.08 -15.03 23.79
N TRP A 569 25.94 -14.30 24.49
CA TRP A 569 25.54 -13.54 25.67
C TRP A 569 25.23 -12.07 25.36
N GLY A 570 25.35 -11.68 24.10
CA GLY A 570 25.13 -10.33 23.62
C GLY A 570 25.94 -10.02 22.38
N LEU A 571 25.54 -8.95 21.69
CA LEU A 571 26.21 -8.41 20.52
C LEU A 571 27.16 -7.28 20.95
N PHE A 572 28.40 -7.31 20.48
CA PHE A 572 29.40 -6.29 20.83
C PHE A 572 29.49 -5.19 19.75
N ARG A 573 29.62 -5.56 18.46
CA ARG A 573 29.78 -4.63 17.31
C ARG A 573 29.46 -5.28 15.95
N PHE A 574 29.16 -4.46 14.94
CA PHE A 574 28.94 -4.85 13.53
C PHE A 574 30.12 -4.58 12.58
N ASP A 575 31.22 -4.03 13.09
CA ASP A 575 32.25 -3.44 12.23
C ASP A 575 33.63 -3.54 12.86
N ILE A 576 34.32 -4.61 12.52
CA ILE A 576 35.72 -4.82 12.91
C ILE A 576 36.58 -5.08 11.69
N GLY A 577 37.69 -4.33 11.60
CA GLY A 577 38.58 -4.35 10.44
C GLY A 577 38.07 -3.50 9.27
N ALA A 578 38.87 -3.46 8.19
CA ALA A 578 38.44 -2.87 6.93
C ALA A 578 37.54 -3.90 6.22
N LEU A 579 36.23 -3.67 6.19
CA LEU A 579 35.29 -4.64 5.62
C LEU A 579 35.27 -4.62 4.09
N ARG A 580 35.77 -3.56 3.46
CA ARG A 580 35.87 -3.39 2.01
C ARG A 580 37.30 -3.08 1.62
N ASP A 581 37.67 -3.41 0.38
CA ASP A 581 38.94 -3.00 -0.23
C ASP A 581 39.13 -1.48 -0.06
N PRO A 582 40.19 -1.02 0.63
CA PRO A 582 40.45 0.40 0.84
C PRO A 582 40.56 1.21 -0.47
N CYS A 583 40.93 0.57 -1.58
CA CYS A 583 41.03 1.21 -2.89
C CYS A 583 39.70 1.20 -3.67
N ALA A 584 38.66 0.52 -3.17
CA ALA A 584 37.36 0.50 -3.83
C ALA A 584 36.69 1.88 -3.77
N ALA A 585 36.04 2.26 -4.87
CA ALA A 585 35.17 3.43 -4.90
C ALA A 585 33.94 3.19 -4.03
N ARG A 586 33.56 4.20 -3.24
CA ARG A 586 32.33 4.16 -2.46
C ARG A 586 31.13 4.27 -3.41
N PRO A 587 30.12 3.38 -3.29
CA PRO A 587 28.97 3.37 -4.19
C PRO A 587 28.01 4.55 -3.93
N HIS A 588 28.04 5.11 -2.72
CA HIS A 588 27.19 6.21 -2.28
C HIS A 588 28.00 7.24 -1.52
N ALA A 589 27.64 8.52 -1.67
CA ALA A 589 28.28 9.61 -0.96
C ALA A 589 28.01 9.51 0.55
N LEU A 590 26.76 9.19 0.91
CA LEU A 590 26.33 8.89 2.27
C LEU A 590 25.74 7.48 2.32
N ALA A 591 26.24 6.64 3.22
CA ALA A 591 25.64 5.34 3.51
C ALA A 591 25.10 5.33 4.94
N ILE A 592 23.78 5.21 5.07
CA ILE A 592 23.05 5.26 6.33
C ILE A 592 22.55 3.86 6.67
N GLU A 593 22.90 3.38 7.86
CA GLU A 593 22.47 2.09 8.39
C GLU A 593 21.83 2.29 9.77
N ALA A 594 20.62 1.76 9.95
CA ALA A 594 19.86 1.82 11.20
C ALA A 594 19.63 0.41 11.76
N SER A 595 19.92 0.20 13.04
CA SER A 595 19.75 -1.09 13.72
C SER A 595 19.37 -0.90 15.19
N ILE A 596 18.68 -1.87 15.79
CA ILE A 596 18.36 -1.86 17.22
C ILE A 596 19.29 -2.85 17.93
N VAL A 597 20.11 -2.33 18.83
CA VAL A 597 21.05 -3.10 19.66
C VAL A 597 20.84 -2.73 21.12
N ASP A 598 20.67 -3.72 22.00
CA ASP A 598 20.38 -3.52 23.42
C ASP A 598 19.20 -2.56 23.67
N ASP A 599 18.09 -2.76 22.92
CA ASP A 599 16.88 -1.91 22.93
C ASP A 599 17.12 -0.43 22.63
N ARG A 600 18.23 -0.10 21.95
CA ARG A 600 18.55 1.26 21.50
C ARG A 600 18.71 1.30 19.99
N LEU A 601 18.06 2.26 19.36
CA LEU A 601 18.25 2.55 17.94
C LEU A 601 19.62 3.20 17.74
N ALA A 602 20.47 2.52 17.00
CA ALA A 602 21.77 2.98 16.56
C ALA A 602 21.72 3.28 15.06
N ILE A 603 22.00 4.52 14.68
CA ILE A 603 22.09 4.96 13.29
C ILE A 603 23.52 5.34 12.99
N ARG A 604 24.02 4.87 11.85
CA ARG A 604 25.39 5.05 11.39
C ARG A 604 25.37 5.75 10.05
N ILE A 605 26.19 6.79 9.90
CA ILE A 605 26.35 7.51 8.64
C ILE A 605 27.82 7.44 8.25
N ASP A 606 28.12 6.66 7.21
CA ASP A 606 29.44 6.52 6.61
C ASP A 606 29.58 7.50 5.43
N PHE A 607 30.70 8.24 5.37
CA PHE A 607 30.95 9.27 4.36
C PHE A 607 32.44 9.37 4.01
N GLY A 608 32.76 9.87 2.81
CA GLY A 608 34.15 10.11 2.41
C GLY A 608 34.70 11.42 3.00
N ARG A 609 35.74 11.34 3.85
CA ARG A 609 36.35 12.52 4.52
C ARG A 609 36.98 13.54 3.55
N ARG A 610 37.23 13.14 2.30
CA ARG A 610 37.72 14.03 1.25
C ARG A 610 36.62 14.89 0.64
N ARG A 611 35.38 14.39 0.64
CA ARG A 611 34.19 15.04 0.06
C ARG A 611 33.39 15.84 1.08
N PHE A 612 33.40 15.39 2.34
CA PHE A 612 32.74 16.07 3.44
C PHE A 612 33.62 16.17 4.68
N SER A 613 33.50 17.28 5.38
CA SER A 613 34.10 17.49 6.70
C SER A 613 33.27 16.82 7.78
N ARG A 614 33.95 16.21 8.75
CA ARG A 614 33.34 15.60 9.93
C ARG A 614 32.38 16.53 10.67
N ALA A 615 32.72 17.81 10.79
CA ALA A 615 31.86 18.81 11.44
C ALA A 615 30.51 18.97 10.73
N LYS A 616 30.50 18.91 9.39
CA LYS A 616 29.29 19.01 8.57
C LYS A 616 28.39 17.78 8.78
N LEU A 617 28.96 16.58 8.84
CA LEU A 617 28.19 15.35 9.10
C LEU A 617 27.72 15.23 10.54
N LEU A 618 28.45 15.78 11.52
CA LEU A 618 27.94 15.89 12.88
C LEU A 618 26.70 16.79 12.97
N ARG A 619 26.60 17.84 12.14
CA ARG A 619 25.38 18.65 12.08
C ARG A 619 24.21 17.87 11.49
N LEU A 620 24.42 17.13 10.40
CA LEU A 620 23.41 16.24 9.84
C LEU A 620 22.97 15.20 10.88
N ALA A 621 23.92 14.53 11.56
CA ALA A 621 23.61 13.54 12.59
C ALA A 621 22.81 14.13 13.75
N LYS A 622 23.15 15.35 14.20
CA LYS A 622 22.38 16.07 15.23
C LYS A 622 20.99 16.46 14.76
N ALA A 623 20.85 16.96 13.53
CA ALA A 623 19.56 17.29 12.95
C ALA A 623 18.68 16.03 12.83
N TYR A 624 19.29 14.90 12.43
CA TYR A 624 18.59 13.64 12.32
C TYR A 624 18.16 13.09 13.68
N GLN A 625 19.05 13.13 14.67
CA GLN A 625 18.69 12.79 16.05
C GLN A 625 17.55 13.68 16.57
N ALA A 626 17.62 14.99 16.37
CA ALA A 626 16.59 15.92 16.80
C ALA A 626 15.24 15.66 16.11
N ALA A 627 15.24 15.36 14.80
CA ALA A 627 14.02 15.00 14.08
C ALA A 627 13.39 13.71 14.63
N LEU A 628 14.21 12.69 14.93
CA LEU A 628 13.74 11.45 15.56
C LEU A 628 13.18 11.67 16.97
N GLU A 629 13.85 12.50 17.77
CA GLU A 629 13.40 12.88 19.11
C GLU A 629 12.10 13.69 19.08
N VAL A 630 11.91 14.57 18.08
CA VAL A 630 10.66 15.30 17.88
C VAL A 630 9.52 14.36 17.52
N LEU A 631 9.70 13.46 16.54
CA LEU A 631 8.69 12.45 16.20
C LEU A 631 8.32 11.59 17.43
N ALA A 632 9.33 11.17 18.21
CA ALA A 632 9.12 10.42 19.45
C ALA A 632 8.46 11.26 20.57
N ALA A 633 8.70 12.57 20.62
CA ALA A 633 8.10 13.47 21.60
C ALA A 633 6.66 13.83 21.24
N GLU A 634 6.33 13.89 19.95
CA GLU A 634 4.95 13.98 19.46
C GLU A 634 4.13 12.77 19.91
N GLU A 635 4.71 11.57 20.13
CA GLU A 635 4.03 10.45 20.80
C GLU A 635 3.67 10.76 22.26
N ALA A 636 4.56 11.45 22.98
CA ALA A 636 4.35 11.77 24.38
C ALA A 636 3.35 12.92 24.60
N SER A 637 3.07 13.73 23.56
CA SER A 637 2.15 14.88 23.64
C SER A 637 0.91 14.76 22.76
N ALA A 638 0.89 13.90 21.75
CA ALA A 638 -0.25 13.74 20.84
C ALA A 638 -1.15 12.58 21.29
N PRO A 639 -2.48 12.78 21.33
CA PRO A 639 -3.42 11.67 21.30
C PRO A 639 -3.15 10.81 20.06
N ALA A 640 -3.32 9.50 20.17
CA ALA A 640 -3.04 8.58 19.07
C ALA A 640 -3.74 8.97 17.74
N PRO A 641 -3.02 9.24 16.63
CA PRO A 641 -3.53 9.23 15.28
C PRO A 641 -3.80 7.80 14.86
N THR A 642 -4.94 7.62 14.22
CA THR A 642 -5.50 6.35 13.84
C THR A 642 -5.11 5.94 12.41
N PRO A 643 -4.74 4.68 12.17
CA PRO A 643 -4.56 4.16 10.83
C PRO A 643 -5.86 3.67 10.19
N GLY A 644 -5.94 3.75 8.86
CA GLY A 644 -7.08 3.46 7.97
C GLY A 644 -8.28 2.65 8.53
N ASN A 645 -9.46 3.25 8.34
CA ASN A 645 -10.83 2.81 8.66
C ASN A 645 -11.24 2.81 10.14
N ASP A 646 -11.59 4.00 10.64
CA ASP A 646 -11.95 4.21 12.04
C ASP A 646 -13.39 3.91 12.41
N ILE A 647 -14.39 3.97 11.53
CA ILE A 647 -15.79 3.82 12.01
C ILE A 647 -16.05 2.39 12.51
N GLY A 648 -15.52 1.37 11.82
CA GLY A 648 -15.52 0.00 12.30
C GLY A 648 -14.70 -0.21 13.56
N ARG A 649 -13.61 0.56 13.73
CA ARG A 649 -12.79 0.56 14.96
C ARG A 649 -13.44 1.29 16.12
N ILE A 650 -14.14 2.41 15.90
CA ILE A 650 -14.97 3.09 16.90
C ILE A 650 -15.95 2.06 17.47
N LEU A 651 -16.66 1.33 16.59
CA LEU A 651 -17.57 0.23 16.98
C LEU A 651 -16.85 -0.92 17.71
N ALA A 652 -15.62 -1.27 17.31
CA ALA A 652 -14.85 -2.37 17.91
C ALA A 652 -14.06 -2.01 19.18
N ALA A 653 -13.72 -0.73 19.40
CA ALA A 653 -12.83 -0.25 20.45
C ALA A 653 -13.51 -0.14 21.83
N GLY A 654 -14.84 -0.14 21.88
CA GLY A 654 -15.58 -0.34 23.13
C GLY A 654 -15.27 0.67 24.24
N THR A 655 -15.09 1.95 23.93
CA THR A 655 -14.67 2.94 24.93
C THR A 655 -15.85 3.69 25.55
N GLY A 656 -16.28 3.26 26.76
CA GLY A 656 -17.00 4.09 27.73
C GLY A 656 -18.18 3.41 28.47
N PRO A 657 -18.20 3.36 29.83
CA PRO A 657 -19.33 2.85 30.59
C PRO A 657 -20.42 3.91 30.77
N LEU A 658 -21.65 3.60 30.35
CA LEU A 658 -22.85 4.36 30.67
C LEU A 658 -23.70 3.59 31.69
N ARG A 659 -23.58 3.97 32.96
CA ARG A 659 -24.51 3.52 34.01
C ARG A 659 -25.90 4.11 33.74
N ALA A 660 -26.93 3.32 33.98
CA ALA A 660 -28.30 3.80 34.09
C ALA A 660 -28.35 4.99 35.06
N LEU A 661 -28.70 6.17 34.54
CA LEU A 661 -29.07 7.32 35.34
C LEU A 661 -30.61 7.38 35.43
N PRO A 662 -31.14 7.95 36.53
CA PRO A 662 -32.57 7.97 36.80
C PRO A 662 -33.36 8.65 35.68
N GLU A 663 -34.64 8.27 35.53
CA GLU A 663 -35.58 8.83 34.54
C GLU A 663 -35.60 10.37 34.60
N VAL A 664 -34.96 11.01 33.61
CA VAL A 664 -35.08 12.45 33.34
C VAL A 664 -35.73 12.61 31.97
N SER A 665 -36.82 13.37 31.91
CA SER A 665 -37.77 13.45 30.79
C SER A 665 -37.26 14.11 29.50
N CYS A 666 -36.03 14.65 29.48
CA CYS A 666 -35.45 15.38 28.35
C CYS A 666 -34.31 14.66 27.63
N VAL A 667 -33.91 13.47 28.08
CA VAL A 667 -32.97 12.58 27.37
C VAL A 667 -33.76 11.50 26.64
N VAL A 668 -33.56 11.37 25.32
CA VAL A 668 -34.21 10.31 24.52
C VAL A 668 -33.25 9.15 24.32
N ASP A 669 -33.68 7.95 24.73
CA ASP A 669 -33.10 6.65 24.37
C ASP A 669 -31.57 6.58 24.39
N LEU A 670 -30.97 6.76 25.58
CA LEU A 670 -29.57 6.38 25.80
C LEU A 670 -29.44 4.86 25.65
N ILE A 671 -28.96 4.43 24.49
CA ILE A 671 -28.67 3.04 24.21
C ILE A 671 -27.29 2.70 24.81
N PRO A 672 -27.18 1.65 25.65
CA PRO A 672 -25.90 1.15 26.13
C PRO A 672 -24.97 0.76 24.97
N TRP A 673 -23.66 1.02 25.09
CA TRP A 673 -22.70 0.77 24.01
C TRP A 673 -22.64 -0.70 23.55
N ASP A 674 -22.88 -1.66 24.43
CA ASP A 674 -22.95 -3.10 24.09
C ASP A 674 -24.05 -3.43 23.09
N ARG A 675 -25.08 -2.58 22.97
CA ARG A 675 -26.17 -2.70 21.99
C ARG A 675 -25.86 -1.99 20.66
N TYR A 676 -24.91 -1.06 20.63
CA TYR A 676 -24.57 -0.29 19.41
C TYR A 676 -24.06 -1.17 18.27
N PRO A 677 -23.11 -2.10 18.47
CA PRO A 677 -22.64 -2.99 17.41
C PRO A 677 -23.75 -3.85 16.79
N ASP A 678 -24.69 -4.36 17.59
CA ASP A 678 -25.83 -5.11 17.07
C ASP A 678 -26.73 -4.22 16.20
N LEU A 679 -27.14 -3.06 16.71
CA LEU A 679 -27.99 -2.13 15.95
C LEU A 679 -27.30 -1.61 14.68
N ALA A 680 -26.00 -1.31 14.75
CA ALA A 680 -25.20 -0.93 13.60
C ALA A 680 -25.10 -2.06 12.57
N ALA A 681 -24.88 -3.31 13.00
CA ALA A 681 -24.84 -4.47 12.11
C ALA A 681 -26.18 -4.71 11.42
N ARG A 682 -27.31 -4.51 12.13
CA ARG A 682 -28.66 -4.60 11.55
C ARG A 682 -28.86 -3.56 10.43
N ALA A 683 -28.50 -2.31 10.69
CA ALA A 683 -28.57 -1.24 9.68
C ALA A 683 -27.64 -1.53 8.48
N ALA A 684 -26.44 -2.03 8.73
CA ALA A 684 -25.50 -2.44 7.70
C ALA A 684 -26.06 -3.58 6.82
N GLY A 685 -26.78 -4.54 7.41
CA GLY A 685 -27.44 -5.63 6.68
C GLY A 685 -28.50 -5.14 5.68
N VAL A 686 -29.14 -4.00 5.95
CA VAL A 686 -30.08 -3.36 5.01
C VAL A 686 -29.37 -2.86 3.76
N PHE A 687 -28.12 -2.43 3.87
CA PHE A 687 -27.33 -2.09 2.69
C PHE A 687 -26.94 -3.34 1.88
N GLU A 688 -26.40 -4.38 2.53
CA GLU A 688 -25.94 -5.60 1.83
C GLU A 688 -27.09 -6.36 1.12
N ALA A 689 -28.27 -6.42 1.73
CA ALA A 689 -29.44 -7.11 1.15
C ALA A 689 -29.99 -6.45 -0.13
N SER A 690 -29.46 -5.30 -0.56
CA SER A 690 -29.87 -4.59 -1.78
C SER A 690 -29.04 -4.97 -3.03
N ALA A 691 -28.23 -6.05 -2.97
CA ALA A 691 -27.19 -6.38 -3.96
C ALA A 691 -26.05 -5.33 -4.04
N GLY A 692 -25.78 -4.67 -2.90
CA GLY A 692 -24.98 -3.45 -2.76
C GLY A 692 -23.63 -3.46 -3.47
N HIS A 693 -23.53 -2.70 -4.56
CA HIS A 693 -22.25 -2.29 -5.12
C HIS A 693 -21.72 -1.08 -4.32
N ARG A 694 -20.40 -0.88 -4.33
CA ARG A 694 -19.78 0.36 -3.84
C ARG A 694 -20.51 1.57 -4.44
N GLY A 695 -20.81 2.56 -3.60
CA GLY A 695 -21.41 3.83 -4.02
C GLY A 695 -22.95 3.88 -4.08
N ALA A 696 -23.66 2.89 -3.53
CA ALA A 696 -25.11 3.00 -3.33
C ALA A 696 -25.46 3.79 -2.04
N SER A 697 -26.51 4.60 -2.10
CA SER A 697 -26.94 5.46 -1.01
C SER A 697 -28.14 4.92 -0.23
N VAL A 698 -28.11 5.09 1.09
CA VAL A 698 -29.21 4.73 2.01
C VAL A 698 -29.60 5.96 2.80
N ALA A 699 -30.89 6.31 2.74
CA ALA A 699 -31.42 7.43 3.50
C ALA A 699 -31.80 7.01 4.93
N VAL A 700 -31.65 7.93 5.88
CA VAL A 700 -32.05 7.72 7.28
C VAL A 700 -32.90 8.90 7.72
N CYS A 701 -34.16 8.62 8.08
CA CYS A 701 -35.15 9.59 8.53
C CYS A 701 -35.63 9.19 9.93
N LEU A 702 -34.77 9.41 10.94
CA LEU A 702 -35.05 9.07 12.33
C LEU A 702 -34.94 10.33 13.21
N PRO A 703 -35.69 10.42 14.32
CA PRO A 703 -35.48 11.46 15.32
C PRO A 703 -34.11 11.31 16.00
N ARG A 704 -33.64 12.38 16.64
CA ARG A 704 -32.38 12.36 17.39
C ARG A 704 -32.46 11.35 18.55
N GLY A 705 -31.45 10.48 18.64
CA GLY A 705 -31.36 9.47 19.68
C GLY A 705 -30.37 8.37 19.34
N GLY A 706 -30.23 7.38 20.23
CA GLY A 706 -29.26 6.30 20.06
C GLY A 706 -29.47 5.44 18.81
N LEU A 707 -30.73 5.26 18.37
CA LEU A 707 -31.03 4.45 17.18
C LEU A 707 -30.53 5.13 15.89
N LEU A 708 -30.68 6.44 15.77
CA LEU A 708 -30.13 7.20 14.64
C LEU A 708 -28.59 7.11 14.63
N ASN A 709 -27.95 7.32 15.78
CA ASN A 709 -26.49 7.22 15.92
C ASN A 709 -25.97 5.84 15.50
N ALA A 710 -26.57 4.75 16.01
CA ALA A 710 -26.17 3.39 15.66
C ALA A 710 -26.39 3.10 14.17
N THR A 711 -27.48 3.60 13.59
CA THR A 711 -27.80 3.44 12.17
C THR A 711 -26.77 4.14 11.28
N ILE A 712 -26.41 5.39 11.61
CA ILE A 712 -25.36 6.16 10.92
C ILE A 712 -24.03 5.41 10.93
N LEU A 713 -23.60 4.94 12.11
CA LEU A 713 -22.34 4.22 12.26
C LEU A 713 -22.34 2.91 11.46
N GLY A 714 -23.45 2.17 11.47
CA GLY A 714 -23.60 0.93 10.71
C GLY A 714 -23.49 1.12 9.20
N LEU A 715 -24.20 2.11 8.66
CA LEU A 715 -24.17 2.43 7.23
C LEU A 715 -22.80 2.90 6.78
N LEU A 716 -22.16 3.79 7.55
CA LEU A 716 -20.82 4.28 7.25
C LEU A 716 -19.78 3.15 7.33
N ALA A 717 -19.87 2.26 8.31
CA ALA A 717 -18.96 1.10 8.43
C ALA A 717 -19.12 0.11 7.26
N ALA A 718 -20.35 -0.08 6.78
CA ALA A 718 -20.66 -0.91 5.62
C ALA A 718 -20.21 -0.31 4.28
N GLY A 719 -19.88 0.99 4.26
CA GLY A 719 -19.52 1.73 3.03
C GLY A 719 -20.73 2.16 2.20
N ALA A 720 -21.90 2.29 2.82
CA ALA A 720 -23.05 2.91 2.21
C ALA A 720 -22.87 4.44 2.17
N ILE A 721 -23.36 5.08 1.11
CA ILE A 721 -23.45 6.55 1.08
C ILE A 721 -24.63 6.96 1.97
N LEU A 722 -24.34 7.52 3.13
CA LEU A 722 -25.36 7.98 4.08
C LEU A 722 -26.08 9.23 3.56
N VAL A 723 -27.42 9.25 3.62
CA VAL A 723 -28.24 10.43 3.31
C VAL A 723 -29.12 10.76 4.52
N PRO A 724 -28.69 11.66 5.41
CA PRO A 724 -29.46 12.00 6.59
C PRO A 724 -30.63 12.92 6.21
N VAL A 725 -31.81 12.63 6.75
CA VAL A 725 -33.06 13.35 6.50
C VAL A 725 -33.68 13.70 7.84
N ASP A 726 -34.02 14.98 8.03
CA ASP A 726 -34.71 15.42 9.22
C ASP A 726 -36.21 15.08 9.15
N PRO A 727 -36.75 14.28 10.09
CA PRO A 727 -38.17 13.96 10.12
C PRO A 727 -39.08 15.18 10.34
N ALA A 728 -38.56 16.31 10.85
CA ALA A 728 -39.34 17.53 11.03
C ALA A 728 -39.60 18.28 9.71
N TRP A 729 -38.88 17.97 8.63
CA TRP A 729 -39.05 18.66 7.35
C TRP A 729 -40.38 18.34 6.66
N PRO A 730 -40.92 19.25 5.83
CA PRO A 730 -42.11 18.97 5.02
C PRO A 730 -41.91 17.79 4.06
N ASP A 731 -42.95 17.00 3.84
CA ASP A 731 -42.90 15.78 3.00
C ASP A 731 -42.35 16.03 1.60
N ALA A 732 -42.71 17.17 0.99
CA ALA A 732 -42.26 17.53 -0.35
C ALA A 732 -40.72 17.71 -0.41
N ARG A 733 -40.12 18.28 0.64
CA ARG A 733 -38.66 18.44 0.74
C ARG A 733 -38.00 17.07 0.92
N ILE A 734 -38.53 16.24 1.81
CA ILE A 734 -38.03 14.88 2.03
C ILE A 734 -38.03 14.08 0.72
N ARG A 735 -39.15 14.07 -0.02
CA ARG A 735 -39.25 13.38 -1.31
C ARG A 735 -38.23 13.89 -2.32
N THR A 736 -38.04 15.20 -2.42
CA THR A 736 -37.06 15.80 -3.34
C THR A 736 -35.63 15.36 -3.01
N ILE A 737 -35.28 15.24 -1.73
CA ILE A 737 -33.96 14.77 -1.29
C ILE A 737 -33.78 13.27 -1.57
N LEU A 738 -34.81 12.47 -1.32
CA LEU A 738 -34.78 11.03 -1.63
C LEU A 738 -34.60 10.80 -3.14
N GLU A 739 -35.35 11.50 -3.97
CA GLU A 739 -35.21 11.47 -5.43
C GLU A 739 -33.82 11.96 -5.90
N GLY A 740 -33.35 13.10 -5.37
CA GLY A 740 -32.07 13.70 -5.76
C GLY A 740 -30.85 12.87 -5.33
N SER A 741 -30.93 12.17 -4.20
CA SER A 741 -29.86 11.27 -3.74
C SER A 741 -29.79 10.00 -4.57
N GLY A 742 -30.92 9.51 -5.08
CA GLY A 742 -31.04 8.20 -5.71
C GLY A 742 -31.04 7.05 -4.70
N ALA A 743 -31.37 7.32 -3.43
CA ALA A 743 -31.49 6.29 -2.41
C ALA A 743 -32.63 5.32 -2.73
N ALA A 744 -32.32 4.03 -2.80
CA ALA A 744 -33.31 2.98 -3.03
C ALA A 744 -34.08 2.62 -1.75
N ARG A 745 -33.49 2.90 -0.58
CA ARG A 745 -34.02 2.55 0.75
C ARG A 745 -33.98 3.75 1.68
N VAL A 746 -34.99 3.86 2.54
CA VAL A 746 -35.02 4.80 3.66
C VAL A 746 -35.32 4.05 4.97
N LEU A 747 -34.44 4.22 5.94
CA LEU A 747 -34.61 3.72 7.31
C LEU A 747 -35.34 4.77 8.14
N THR A 748 -36.45 4.39 8.75
CA THR A 748 -37.32 5.29 9.53
C THR A 748 -37.93 4.57 10.74
N ASP A 749 -38.54 5.33 11.66
CA ASP A 749 -39.35 4.79 12.74
C ASP A 749 -40.80 4.52 12.30
N GLY A 750 -41.62 3.98 13.20
CA GLY A 750 -43.03 3.71 12.95
C GLY A 750 -43.87 4.92 12.53
N ARG A 751 -43.46 6.16 12.88
CA ARG A 751 -44.16 7.38 12.46
C ARG A 751 -43.90 7.69 10.98
N GLY A 752 -42.68 7.44 10.51
CA GLY A 752 -42.31 7.65 9.12
C GLY A 752 -42.75 6.52 8.17
N LEU A 753 -42.99 5.29 8.66
CA LEU A 753 -43.44 4.16 7.83
C LEU A 753 -44.65 4.52 6.94
N GLY A 754 -45.73 5.04 7.53
CA GLY A 754 -46.92 5.42 6.77
C GLY A 754 -46.76 6.72 5.98
N ARG A 755 -45.94 7.65 6.48
CA ARG A 755 -45.73 8.97 5.90
C ARG A 755 -44.90 8.93 4.60
N LEU A 756 -43.93 8.02 4.53
CA LEU A 756 -42.99 7.89 3.42
C LEU A 756 -43.38 6.80 2.40
N ALA A 757 -44.37 5.95 2.70
CA ALA A 757 -44.74 4.78 1.89
C ALA A 757 -45.22 5.07 0.46
N ASN A 758 -45.60 6.31 0.14
CA ASN A 758 -46.20 6.69 -1.16
C ASN A 758 -45.16 7.04 -2.25
N GLY A 759 -43.93 6.51 -2.18
CA GLY A 759 -42.82 6.83 -3.09
C GLY A 759 -42.19 5.62 -3.78
N SER A 760 -41.19 5.86 -4.63
CA SER A 760 -40.38 4.83 -5.30
C SER A 760 -39.28 4.23 -4.41
N VAL A 761 -39.19 4.66 -3.15
CA VAL A 761 -38.17 4.26 -2.18
C VAL A 761 -38.73 3.20 -1.24
N GLU A 762 -37.98 2.14 -1.01
CA GLU A 762 -38.33 1.10 -0.05
C GLU A 762 -38.19 1.65 1.38
N VAL A 763 -39.30 1.76 2.10
CA VAL A 763 -39.36 2.29 3.47
C VAL A 763 -39.23 1.15 4.46
N ILE A 764 -38.24 1.22 5.35
CA ILE A 764 -37.87 0.13 6.25
C ILE A 764 -37.88 0.64 7.70
N ASP A 765 -38.49 -0.14 8.59
CA ASP A 765 -38.50 0.13 10.02
C ASP A 765 -37.13 -0.14 10.65
N ALA A 766 -36.42 0.91 11.05
CA ALA A 766 -35.11 0.81 11.69
C ALA A 766 -35.18 0.16 13.08
N GLY A 767 -36.33 0.22 13.75
CA GLY A 767 -36.54 -0.41 15.06
C GLY A 767 -36.79 -1.92 14.99
N ASN A 768 -37.09 -2.45 13.80
CA ASN A 768 -37.48 -3.85 13.59
C ASN A 768 -36.69 -4.51 12.45
N LEU A 769 -35.37 -4.33 12.46
CA LEU A 769 -34.46 -4.94 11.50
C LEU A 769 -34.06 -6.37 11.91
N PRO A 770 -33.87 -7.31 10.96
CA PRO A 770 -33.31 -8.63 11.25
C PRO A 770 -31.89 -8.50 11.79
N ALA A 771 -31.42 -9.50 12.55
CA ALA A 771 -30.05 -9.53 13.04
C ALA A 771 -29.06 -9.43 11.87
N GLY A 772 -28.12 -8.49 11.96
CA GLY A 772 -27.06 -8.31 10.97
C GLY A 772 -25.80 -9.08 11.33
N ASP A 773 -24.95 -9.36 10.34
CA ASP A 773 -23.63 -9.95 10.57
C ASP A 773 -22.66 -8.88 11.10
N PRO A 774 -22.14 -9.03 12.35
CA PRO A 774 -21.17 -8.08 12.90
C PRO A 774 -19.88 -7.99 12.08
N ALA A 775 -19.55 -8.99 11.26
CA ALA A 775 -18.38 -8.94 10.38
C ALA A 775 -18.47 -7.83 9.32
N ILE A 776 -19.68 -7.40 8.94
CA ILE A 776 -19.88 -6.29 8.00
C ILE A 776 -19.29 -4.97 8.54
N LEU A 777 -19.26 -4.82 9.87
CA LEU A 777 -18.72 -3.62 10.53
C LEU A 777 -17.18 -3.55 10.50
N ARG A 778 -16.49 -4.61 10.04
CA ARG A 778 -15.01 -4.64 9.95
C ARG A 778 -14.43 -3.78 8.82
N GLY A 779 -15.25 -2.99 8.14
CA GLY A 779 -14.85 -1.91 7.24
C GLY A 779 -14.66 -2.35 5.78
N ARG A 780 -15.58 -1.91 4.91
CA ARG A 780 -15.47 -2.06 3.44
C ARG A 780 -15.17 -0.76 2.69
N ALA A 781 -15.39 0.38 3.34
CA ALA A 781 -15.20 1.71 2.77
C ALA A 781 -13.71 2.02 2.57
N ALA A 782 -13.31 2.55 1.41
CA ALA A 782 -12.02 3.21 1.24
C ALA A 782 -12.12 4.68 1.66
N ARG A 783 -10.98 5.31 1.98
CA ARG A 783 -10.92 6.75 2.32
C ARG A 783 -11.51 7.63 1.21
N ASP A 784 -11.34 7.24 -0.05
CA ASP A 784 -11.83 8.03 -1.19
C ASP A 784 -13.29 7.73 -1.56
N ASP A 785 -13.90 6.71 -0.95
CA ASP A 785 -15.33 6.44 -1.14
C ASP A 785 -16.15 7.58 -0.52
N THR A 786 -17.29 7.91 -1.14
CA THR A 786 -18.23 8.89 -0.58
C THR A 786 -18.86 8.32 0.68
N ALA A 787 -18.72 9.03 1.80
CA ALA A 787 -19.30 8.67 3.09
C ALA A 787 -20.75 9.13 3.22
N TYR A 788 -21.03 10.40 2.87
CA TYR A 788 -22.36 10.97 3.01
C TYR A 788 -22.68 12.02 1.94
N LEU A 789 -23.96 12.20 1.69
CA LEU A 789 -24.51 13.31 0.92
C LEU A 789 -25.26 14.24 1.88
N MET A 790 -24.80 15.47 2.03
CA MET A 790 -25.51 16.47 2.80
C MET A 790 -26.23 17.42 1.85
N PHE A 791 -27.55 17.50 1.97
CA PHE A 791 -28.38 18.32 1.09
C PHE A 791 -28.55 19.73 1.62
N THR A 792 -28.14 20.71 0.83
CA THR A 792 -28.27 22.14 1.12
C THR A 792 -29.31 22.81 0.22
N SER A 793 -29.75 24.01 0.60
CA SER A 793 -30.58 24.91 -0.21
C SER A 793 -29.85 25.26 -1.52
N GLY A 794 -30.57 25.37 -2.63
CA GLY A 794 -29.96 25.54 -3.95
C GLY A 794 -30.46 26.77 -4.70
N SER A 795 -29.56 27.54 -5.31
CA SER A 795 -29.88 28.72 -6.12
C SER A 795 -30.88 28.48 -7.27
N THR A 796 -31.05 27.23 -7.70
CA THR A 796 -32.03 26.80 -8.73
C THR A 796 -33.41 26.45 -8.15
N GLY A 797 -33.61 26.61 -6.84
CA GLY A 797 -34.83 26.24 -6.12
C GLY A 797 -34.98 24.75 -5.81
N ARG A 798 -33.94 23.94 -6.05
CA ARG A 798 -33.90 22.51 -5.70
C ARG A 798 -32.73 22.21 -4.77
N PRO A 799 -32.91 21.39 -3.72
CA PRO A 799 -31.82 20.97 -2.84
C PRO A 799 -30.68 20.28 -3.58
N LYS A 800 -29.44 20.55 -3.19
CA LYS A 800 -28.22 20.03 -3.82
C LYS A 800 -27.43 19.22 -2.81
N GLY A 801 -26.99 18.01 -3.18
CA GLY A 801 -26.23 17.13 -2.29
C GLY A 801 -24.72 17.34 -2.43
N ALA A 802 -24.05 17.87 -1.42
CA ALA A 802 -22.59 17.88 -1.36
C ALA A 802 -22.07 16.48 -1.00
N ALA A 803 -21.15 15.93 -1.80
CA ALA A 803 -20.62 14.58 -1.61
C ALA A 803 -19.27 14.61 -0.89
N LEU A 804 -19.23 14.11 0.35
CA LEU A 804 -18.04 14.09 1.20
C LEU A 804 -17.48 12.68 1.29
N SER A 805 -16.15 12.54 1.26
CA SER A 805 -15.47 11.24 1.37
C SER A 805 -15.29 10.80 2.82
N HIS A 806 -15.03 9.50 3.03
CA HIS A 806 -14.60 9.00 4.34
C HIS A 806 -13.32 9.70 4.82
N GLY A 807 -12.38 9.96 3.92
CA GLY A 807 -11.14 10.67 4.23
C GLY A 807 -11.39 12.08 4.77
N ALA A 808 -12.33 12.83 4.18
CA ALA A 808 -12.70 14.16 4.63
C ALA A 808 -13.36 14.13 6.01
N LEU A 809 -14.30 13.21 6.23
CA LEU A 809 -14.97 13.04 7.53
C LEU A 809 -13.99 12.63 8.64
N LEU A 810 -13.07 11.71 8.36
CA LEU A 810 -12.07 11.26 9.32
C LEU A 810 -11.02 12.33 9.63
N ASN A 811 -10.57 13.09 8.62
CA ASN A 811 -9.69 14.23 8.84
C ASN A 811 -10.36 15.27 9.74
N HIS A 812 -11.61 15.61 9.44
CA HIS A 812 -12.41 16.51 10.26
C HIS A 812 -12.53 16.00 11.70
N ALA A 813 -12.84 14.70 11.89
CA ALA A 813 -12.96 14.14 13.23
C ALA A 813 -11.67 14.25 14.05
N ALA A 814 -10.52 13.88 13.48
CA ALA A 814 -9.23 14.01 14.16
C ALA A 814 -8.91 15.47 14.51
N ALA A 815 -9.13 16.40 13.57
CA ALA A 815 -8.88 17.81 13.80
C ALA A 815 -9.78 18.41 14.89
N ILE A 816 -11.04 17.98 14.98
CA ILE A 816 -11.98 18.44 16.02
C ILE A 816 -11.61 17.87 17.39
N VAL A 817 -11.22 16.59 17.48
CA VAL A 817 -10.74 15.99 18.74
C VAL A 817 -9.58 16.81 19.31
N GLU A 818 -8.62 17.19 18.47
CA GLU A 818 -7.49 18.04 18.87
C GLU A 818 -7.95 19.45 19.24
N THR A 819 -8.69 20.12 18.35
CA THR A 819 -9.08 21.53 18.50
C THR A 819 -9.96 21.76 19.73
N PHE A 820 -10.87 20.83 20.03
CA PHE A 820 -11.79 20.93 21.19
C PHE A 820 -11.22 20.22 22.43
N GLY A 821 -10.08 19.54 22.29
CA GLY A 821 -9.45 18.74 23.34
C GLY A 821 -10.40 17.68 23.90
N LEU A 822 -11.13 16.97 23.03
CA LEU A 822 -12.11 15.95 23.45
C LEU A 822 -11.41 14.73 24.06
N GLY A 823 -12.04 14.14 25.08
CA GLY A 823 -11.56 12.89 25.66
C GLY A 823 -12.62 12.10 26.41
N PRO A 824 -12.25 10.96 27.02
CA PRO A 824 -13.23 10.01 27.58
C PRO A 824 -14.04 10.51 28.79
N LYS A 825 -13.67 11.67 29.35
CA LYS A 825 -14.40 12.30 30.46
C LYS A 825 -15.49 13.25 29.97
N ASP A 826 -15.53 13.53 28.67
CA ASP A 826 -16.45 14.50 28.11
C ASP A 826 -17.84 13.96 27.90
N ARG A 827 -18.80 14.87 28.07
CA ARG A 827 -20.22 14.69 27.80
C ARG A 827 -20.63 15.78 26.84
N VAL A 828 -20.69 15.43 25.57
CA VAL A 828 -20.91 16.32 24.44
C VAL A 828 -22.41 16.39 24.15
N LEU A 829 -22.93 17.61 24.07
CA LEU A 829 -24.29 17.85 23.62
C LEU A 829 -24.46 17.42 22.16
N GLN A 830 -25.51 16.66 21.87
CA GLN A 830 -25.98 16.44 20.51
C GLN A 830 -27.27 17.23 20.29
N MET A 831 -27.14 18.41 19.65
CA MET A 831 -28.19 19.39 19.45
C MET A 831 -28.43 19.74 17.98
N ALA A 832 -27.50 19.50 17.07
CA ALA A 832 -27.76 19.70 15.65
C ALA A 832 -28.94 18.83 15.20
N ALA A 833 -29.73 19.29 14.23
CA ALA A 833 -30.78 18.45 13.65
C ALA A 833 -30.14 17.43 12.67
N PRO A 834 -30.74 16.24 12.46
CA PRO A 834 -30.13 15.18 11.65
C PRO A 834 -29.75 15.61 10.23
N GLY A 835 -30.51 16.54 9.65
CA GLY A 835 -30.27 17.07 8.30
C GLY A 835 -29.17 18.15 8.20
N PHE A 836 -28.43 18.43 9.28
CA PHE A 836 -27.26 19.30 9.27
C PHE A 836 -26.00 18.48 9.53
N ASP A 837 -24.92 18.81 8.82
CA ASP A 837 -23.63 18.14 8.92
C ASP A 837 -22.93 18.30 10.27
N VAL A 838 -23.23 19.37 11.03
CA VAL A 838 -22.83 19.54 12.44
C VAL A 838 -23.30 18.36 13.31
N TYR A 839 -24.35 17.65 12.93
CA TYR A 839 -24.74 16.41 13.61
C TYR A 839 -23.62 15.37 13.63
N LEU A 840 -22.86 15.27 12.54
CA LEU A 840 -21.72 14.36 12.44
C LEU A 840 -20.50 14.87 13.21
N GLU A 841 -20.32 16.19 13.36
CA GLU A 841 -19.28 16.79 14.21
C GLU A 841 -19.55 16.57 15.71
N GLU A 842 -20.81 16.58 16.13
CA GLU A 842 -21.18 16.25 17.51
C GLU A 842 -21.02 14.75 17.79
N LEU A 843 -21.20 13.90 16.78
CA LEU A 843 -21.21 12.44 16.92
C LEU A 843 -19.82 11.79 16.74
N ILE A 844 -19.23 11.93 15.56
CA ILE A 844 -18.06 11.13 15.14
C ILE A 844 -16.78 11.47 15.93
N PRO A 845 -16.38 12.75 16.10
CA PRO A 845 -15.21 13.12 16.90
C PRO A 845 -15.38 12.72 18.37
N SER A 846 -16.57 12.92 18.94
CA SER A 846 -16.89 12.55 20.31
C SER A 846 -16.68 11.06 20.57
N LEU A 847 -17.23 10.21 19.71
CA LEU A 847 -17.05 8.77 19.83
C LEU A 847 -15.60 8.33 19.58
N THR A 848 -14.90 9.00 18.66
CA THR A 848 -13.47 8.75 18.38
C THR A 848 -12.61 9.06 19.61
N ALA A 849 -12.94 10.10 20.36
CA ALA A 849 -12.27 10.48 21.61
C ALA A 849 -12.70 9.63 22.84
N GLY A 850 -13.64 8.69 22.66
CA GLY A 850 -14.25 7.93 23.76
C GLY A 850 -15.18 8.75 24.66
N ALA A 851 -15.59 9.95 24.22
CA ALA A 851 -16.51 10.82 24.92
C ALA A 851 -17.96 10.30 24.80
N MET A 852 -18.81 10.79 25.69
CA MET A 852 -20.23 10.50 25.67
C MET A 852 -21.00 11.52 24.85
N VAL A 853 -21.88 11.04 23.96
CA VAL A 853 -22.81 11.87 23.20
C VAL A 853 -24.18 11.86 23.89
N VAL A 854 -24.70 13.03 24.21
CA VAL A 854 -25.97 13.19 24.95
C VAL A 854 -27.01 13.88 24.05
N PRO A 855 -27.96 13.14 23.46
CA PRO A 855 -28.96 13.69 22.57
C PRO A 855 -29.99 14.55 23.29
N LEU A 856 -30.24 15.73 22.74
CA LEU A 856 -31.35 16.58 23.12
C LEU A 856 -32.65 16.10 22.44
N ALA A 857 -33.72 15.92 23.21
CA ALA A 857 -35.02 15.48 22.68
C ALA A 857 -35.55 16.39 21.56
N ASP A 858 -36.17 15.79 20.55
CA ASP A 858 -36.87 16.51 19.49
C ASP A 858 -38.22 17.08 19.99
N GLY A 859 -38.54 18.31 19.61
CA GLY A 859 -39.87 18.89 19.82
C GLY A 859 -40.13 19.59 21.16
N GLY A 860 -39.09 19.90 21.93
CA GLY A 860 -39.20 20.81 23.07
C GLY A 860 -38.70 22.21 22.71
N ASP A 861 -39.57 23.22 22.74
CA ASP A 861 -39.14 24.59 23.04
C ASP A 861 -38.59 24.58 24.47
N LEU A 862 -37.36 24.07 24.64
CA LEU A 862 -36.64 24.26 25.88
C LEU A 862 -36.36 25.75 25.95
N ASP A 863 -37.12 26.44 26.78
CA ASP A 863 -36.70 27.75 27.22
C ASP A 863 -35.26 27.65 27.78
N LEU A 864 -34.56 28.78 27.79
CA LEU A 864 -33.14 28.79 28.14
C LEU A 864 -32.89 28.26 29.57
N ALA A 865 -33.86 28.38 30.47
CA ALA A 865 -33.75 27.86 31.84
C ALA A 865 -33.85 26.33 31.86
N ALA A 866 -34.79 25.77 31.10
CA ALA A 866 -34.93 24.32 30.93
C ALA A 866 -33.69 23.72 30.24
N PHE A 867 -33.12 24.41 29.25
CA PHE A 867 -31.87 24.01 28.61
C PHE A 867 -30.70 23.97 29.60
N PHE A 868 -30.50 25.01 30.42
CA PHE A 868 -29.43 25.00 31.42
C PHE A 868 -29.67 24.01 32.56
N ALA A 869 -30.92 23.78 32.95
CA ALA A 869 -31.28 22.72 33.88
C ALA A 869 -30.91 21.34 33.30
N PHE A 870 -31.13 21.11 32.01
CA PHE A 870 -30.69 19.92 31.30
C PHE A 870 -29.16 19.81 31.28
N VAL A 871 -28.45 20.86 30.86
CA VAL A 871 -26.96 20.91 30.86
C VAL A 871 -26.39 20.55 32.24
N ALA A 872 -26.96 21.10 33.31
CA ALA A 872 -26.53 20.84 34.68
C ALA A 872 -26.87 19.41 35.15
N THR A 873 -28.08 18.94 34.86
CA THR A 873 -28.55 17.60 35.25
C THR A 873 -27.74 16.51 34.56
N GLU A 874 -27.53 16.66 33.26
CA GLU A 874 -26.75 15.75 32.44
C GLU A 874 -25.25 16.01 32.52
N LYS A 875 -24.80 17.00 33.30
CA LYS A 875 -23.38 17.35 33.50
C LYS A 875 -22.62 17.47 32.18
N LEU A 876 -23.21 18.14 31.21
CA LEU A 876 -22.57 18.36 29.92
C LEU A 876 -21.28 19.16 30.11
N THR A 877 -20.23 18.76 29.39
CA THR A 877 -18.90 19.37 29.45
C THR A 877 -18.60 20.18 28.20
N VAL A 878 -19.14 19.79 27.05
CA VAL A 878 -18.95 20.47 25.77
C VAL A 878 -20.31 20.80 25.16
N LEU A 879 -20.53 22.07 24.84
CA LEU A 879 -21.72 22.54 24.14
C LEU A 879 -21.32 23.01 22.73
N ASN A 880 -21.94 22.47 21.68
CA ASN A 880 -21.81 22.99 20.32
C ASN A 880 -23.13 23.66 19.93
N LEU A 881 -23.11 24.98 19.74
CA LEU A 881 -24.33 25.78 19.67
C LEU A 881 -24.33 26.67 18.43
N PRO A 882 -25.47 26.80 17.73
CA PRO A 882 -25.61 27.84 16.71
C PRO A 882 -25.35 29.23 17.31
N SER A 883 -24.58 30.07 16.61
CA SER A 883 -24.21 31.42 17.08
C SER A 883 -25.41 32.25 17.53
N ALA A 884 -26.55 32.16 16.82
CA ALA A 884 -27.77 32.87 17.18
C ALA A 884 -28.38 32.38 18.51
N TYR A 885 -28.44 31.06 18.72
CA TYR A 885 -28.94 30.47 19.96
C TYR A 885 -28.02 30.79 21.14
N TRP A 886 -26.71 30.68 20.94
CA TRP A 886 -25.72 31.08 21.93
C TRP A 886 -25.79 32.59 22.24
N GLY A 887 -26.01 33.45 21.24
CA GLY A 887 -26.15 34.89 21.46
C GLY A 887 -27.34 35.23 22.36
N LEU A 888 -28.46 34.53 22.17
CA LEU A 888 -29.62 34.63 23.06
C LEU A 888 -29.29 34.16 24.47
N LEU A 889 -28.58 33.03 24.64
CA LEU A 889 -28.09 32.54 25.93
C LEU A 889 -27.19 33.55 26.62
N ALA A 890 -26.18 34.05 25.92
CA ALA A 890 -25.21 35.02 26.43
C ALA A 890 -25.91 36.31 26.93
N SER A 891 -26.98 36.76 26.26
CA SER A 891 -27.75 37.94 26.68
C SER A 891 -28.50 37.80 28.00
N ARG A 892 -28.74 36.54 28.44
CA ARG A 892 -29.50 36.17 29.64
C ARG A 892 -28.63 35.68 30.79
N LEU A 893 -27.34 35.41 30.55
CA LEU A 893 -26.37 35.16 31.62
C LEU A 893 -26.33 36.34 32.59
N GLY A 894 -26.22 36.05 33.89
CA GLY A 894 -26.28 37.05 34.97
C GLY A 894 -27.69 37.60 35.26
N LYS A 895 -28.68 37.33 34.40
CA LYS A 895 -30.08 37.76 34.53
C LYS A 895 -31.01 36.59 34.87
N GLY A 896 -30.60 35.79 35.85
CA GLY A 896 -31.33 34.60 36.31
C GLY A 896 -30.85 33.28 35.71
N LEU A 897 -29.87 33.30 34.79
CA LEU A 897 -29.18 32.12 34.27
C LEU A 897 -27.68 32.19 34.57
N ALA A 898 -27.08 31.05 34.85
CA ALA A 898 -25.65 30.89 35.04
C ALA A 898 -25.16 29.68 34.26
N LEU A 899 -23.97 29.78 33.65
CA LEU A 899 -23.36 28.65 32.94
C LEU A 899 -23.08 27.53 33.96
N PRO A 900 -23.58 26.31 33.74
CA PRO A 900 -23.29 25.20 34.66
C PRO A 900 -21.80 24.92 34.74
N GLY A 901 -21.28 24.76 35.96
CA GLY A 901 -19.83 24.58 36.19
C GLY A 901 -19.23 23.28 35.64
N SER A 902 -20.04 22.37 35.10
CA SER A 902 -19.56 21.20 34.35
C SER A 902 -19.05 21.55 32.95
N VAL A 903 -19.55 22.65 32.37
CA VAL A 903 -19.21 23.07 31.01
C VAL A 903 -17.78 23.61 30.99
N ARG A 904 -16.88 22.90 30.30
CA ARG A 904 -15.49 23.31 30.12
C ARG A 904 -15.25 24.03 28.79
N LEU A 905 -16.12 23.84 27.81
CA LEU A 905 -15.96 24.38 26.46
C LEU A 905 -17.34 24.67 25.83
N THR A 906 -17.47 25.85 25.24
CA THR A 906 -18.59 26.20 24.36
C THR A 906 -18.06 26.49 22.96
N VAL A 907 -18.57 25.76 21.97
CA VAL A 907 -18.31 25.98 20.55
C VAL A 907 -19.51 26.71 19.96
N VAL A 908 -19.25 27.71 19.14
CA VAL A 908 -20.27 28.48 18.42
C VAL A 908 -19.95 28.50 16.94
N GLY A 909 -20.99 28.44 16.10
CA GLY A 909 -20.80 28.47 14.65
C GLY A 909 -22.11 28.55 13.87
N GLY A 910 -21.99 28.47 12.54
CA GLY A 910 -23.11 28.50 11.60
C GLY A 910 -23.67 29.89 11.28
N ASP A 911 -23.26 30.93 12.02
CA ASP A 911 -23.58 32.33 11.73
C ASP A 911 -22.52 33.25 12.36
N GLN A 912 -22.52 34.53 12.00
CA GLN A 912 -21.59 35.52 12.52
C GLN A 912 -21.78 35.72 14.03
N VAL A 913 -20.68 35.65 14.78
CA VAL A 913 -20.69 35.90 16.23
C VAL A 913 -20.72 37.41 16.48
N ALA A 914 -21.76 37.88 17.15
CA ALA A 914 -21.90 39.28 17.51
C ALA A 914 -20.86 39.69 18.59
N PRO A 915 -20.04 40.73 18.38
CA PRO A 915 -19.06 41.19 19.37
C PRO A 915 -19.69 41.51 20.74
N ALA A 916 -20.91 42.06 20.75
CA ALA A 916 -21.65 42.36 21.97
C ALA A 916 -22.03 41.09 22.77
N ALA A 917 -22.37 39.99 22.09
CA ALA A 917 -22.67 38.72 22.75
C ALA A 917 -21.41 38.10 23.35
N LEU A 918 -20.26 38.19 22.66
CA LEU A 918 -18.97 37.73 23.20
C LEU A 918 -18.51 38.56 24.39
N ALA A 919 -18.71 39.89 24.35
CA ALA A 919 -18.44 40.74 25.49
C ALA A 919 -19.31 40.37 26.71
N ALA A 920 -20.60 40.11 26.50
CA ALA A 920 -21.50 39.64 27.55
C ALA A 920 -21.07 38.27 28.10
N TRP A 921 -20.70 37.33 27.23
CA TRP A 921 -20.18 36.02 27.63
C TRP A 921 -18.95 36.14 28.52
N ARG A 922 -17.94 36.93 28.11
CA ARG A 922 -16.72 37.15 28.90
C ARG A 922 -17.03 37.74 30.28
N ALA A 923 -17.92 38.73 30.33
CA ALA A 923 -18.30 39.41 31.56
C ALA A 923 -19.02 38.47 32.54
N GLU A 924 -19.99 37.70 32.07
CA GLU A 924 -20.89 36.92 32.94
C GLU A 924 -20.34 35.52 33.28
N THR A 925 -19.43 34.98 32.48
CA THR A 925 -18.83 33.65 32.72
C THR A 925 -17.41 33.71 33.28
N GLY A 926 -16.81 34.91 33.39
CA GLY A 926 -15.41 35.07 33.75
C GLY A 926 -14.44 34.62 32.65
N GLY A 927 -14.88 34.66 31.38
CA GLY A 927 -14.10 34.22 30.23
C GLY A 927 -14.05 32.70 30.09
N ALA A 928 -15.18 32.02 30.28
CA ALA A 928 -15.26 30.57 30.05
C ALA A 928 -14.83 30.23 28.60
N PRO A 929 -14.07 29.14 28.39
CA PRO A 929 -13.50 28.82 27.07
C PRO A 929 -14.55 28.77 25.97
N LEU A 930 -14.30 29.54 24.91
CA LEU A 930 -15.17 29.64 23.75
C LEU A 930 -14.36 29.47 22.46
N VAL A 931 -14.91 28.69 21.52
CA VAL A 931 -14.36 28.53 20.17
C VAL A 931 -15.39 28.98 19.16
N ASN A 932 -15.02 29.93 18.30
CA ASN A 932 -15.79 30.29 17.10
C ASN A 932 -15.34 29.41 15.93
N ALA A 933 -16.22 28.53 15.48
CA ALA A 933 -16.00 27.58 14.40
C ALA A 933 -16.72 28.06 13.13
N TYR A 934 -16.02 27.97 12.00
CA TYR A 934 -16.55 28.31 10.69
C TYR A 934 -16.22 27.21 9.69
N GLY A 935 -17.21 26.88 8.87
CA GLY A 935 -17.02 26.03 7.70
C GLY A 935 -18.32 25.95 6.92
N LEU A 936 -18.25 25.24 5.81
CA LEU A 936 -19.37 25.01 4.91
C LEU A 936 -19.50 23.51 4.70
N THR A 937 -20.68 23.09 4.25
CA THR A 937 -20.94 21.68 3.96
C THR A 937 -19.97 21.13 2.92
N GLU A 938 -19.60 21.94 1.94
CA GLU A 938 -18.65 21.59 0.88
C GLU A 938 -17.20 21.44 1.37
N THR A 939 -16.91 21.80 2.62
CA THR A 939 -15.55 21.81 3.20
C THR A 939 -15.45 20.96 4.47
N ALA A 940 -16.36 20.00 4.62
CA ALA A 940 -16.47 19.07 5.75
C ALA A 940 -16.69 19.79 7.09
N ILE A 941 -17.87 20.41 7.21
CA ILE A 941 -18.46 20.95 8.45
C ILE A 941 -17.73 22.18 8.98
N THR A 942 -16.56 21.99 9.60
CA THR A 942 -15.72 23.06 10.14
C THR A 942 -14.37 23.08 9.43
N THR A 943 -13.99 24.27 8.96
CA THR A 943 -12.75 24.54 8.23
C THR A 943 -11.77 25.36 9.04
N THR A 944 -12.26 26.37 9.76
CA THR A 944 -11.43 27.23 10.60
C THR A 944 -12.00 27.31 12.00
N ALA A 945 -11.11 27.47 12.99
CA ALA A 945 -11.51 27.70 14.37
C ALA A 945 -10.70 28.83 15.00
N TRP A 946 -11.37 29.64 15.82
CA TRP A 946 -10.77 30.66 16.65
C TRP A 946 -11.13 30.44 18.11
N ALA A 947 -10.14 30.17 18.96
CA ALA A 947 -10.31 30.15 20.40
C ALA A 947 -10.24 31.57 20.96
N ASP A 948 -11.22 31.93 21.80
CA ASP A 948 -11.21 33.19 22.51
C ASP A 948 -10.04 33.25 23.50
N ASP A 949 -9.14 34.21 23.33
CA ASP A 949 -7.97 34.45 24.18
C ASP A 949 -8.19 35.61 25.18
N GLY A 950 -9.41 36.15 25.24
CA GLY A 950 -9.79 37.25 26.13
C GLY A 950 -9.30 38.64 25.70
N ARG A 951 -8.55 38.76 24.59
CA ARG A 951 -8.05 40.08 24.14
C ARG A 951 -9.19 40.97 23.61
N PRO A 952 -9.08 42.30 23.74
CA PRO A 952 -10.02 43.22 23.11
C PRO A 952 -10.11 42.98 21.61
N LEU A 953 -11.33 43.01 21.07
CA LEU A 953 -11.58 42.89 19.64
C LEU A 953 -11.69 44.27 19.00
N ASP A 954 -11.11 44.41 17.81
CA ASP A 954 -11.28 45.58 16.95
C ASP A 954 -12.09 45.16 15.71
N GLY A 955 -13.42 45.36 15.77
CA GLY A 955 -14.35 44.97 14.70
C GLY A 955 -15.03 43.61 14.89
N THR A 956 -15.00 42.77 13.87
CA THR A 956 -15.71 41.48 13.82
C THR A 956 -15.00 40.40 14.63
N VAL A 957 -15.75 39.39 15.10
CA VAL A 957 -15.14 38.20 15.72
C VAL A 957 -14.52 37.35 14.60
N PRO A 958 -13.22 37.02 14.67
CA PRO A 958 -12.57 36.21 13.64
C PRO A 958 -13.08 34.77 13.67
N VAL A 959 -12.92 34.10 12.54
CA VAL A 959 -13.17 32.66 12.40
C VAL A 959 -11.88 31.83 12.52
N GLY A 960 -10.75 32.51 12.65
CA GLY A 960 -9.49 31.92 13.11
C GLY A 960 -8.64 31.37 11.97
N ARG A 961 -8.05 30.20 12.19
CA ARG A 961 -7.10 29.57 11.25
C ARG A 961 -7.63 28.22 10.78
N PRO A 962 -7.17 27.74 9.60
CA PRO A 962 -7.53 26.41 9.11
C PRO A 962 -7.23 25.31 10.13
N LEU A 963 -8.13 24.33 10.20
CA LEU A 963 -7.91 23.06 10.89
C LEU A 963 -6.81 22.24 10.20
N ALA A 964 -6.33 21.19 10.87
CA ALA A 964 -5.31 20.30 10.34
C ALA A 964 -5.67 19.76 8.95
N ASN A 965 -4.68 19.76 8.05
CA ASN A 965 -4.76 19.36 6.64
C ASN A 965 -5.80 20.14 5.80
N GLN A 966 -6.34 21.25 6.30
CA GLN A 966 -7.16 22.17 5.54
C GLN A 966 -6.39 23.46 5.21
N GLN A 967 -6.84 24.16 4.18
CA GLN A 967 -6.25 25.42 3.75
C GLN A 967 -7.35 26.44 3.49
N ALA A 968 -7.09 27.69 3.85
CA ALA A 968 -8.01 28.81 3.60
C ALA A 968 -7.24 30.00 3.02
N HIS A 969 -7.63 30.38 1.82
CA HIS A 969 -6.98 31.39 0.99
C HIS A 969 -7.96 32.51 0.70
N VAL A 970 -7.59 33.75 1.02
CA VAL A 970 -8.37 34.93 0.62
C VAL A 970 -7.80 35.41 -0.70
N LEU A 971 -8.60 35.35 -1.77
CA LEU A 971 -8.17 35.66 -3.13
C LEU A 971 -8.83 36.95 -3.63
N ASP A 972 -8.11 37.74 -4.42
CA ASP A 972 -8.66 38.91 -5.12
C ASP A 972 -9.46 38.52 -6.38
N ASP A 973 -9.99 39.53 -7.11
CA ASP A 973 -10.77 39.30 -8.34
C ASP A 973 -9.95 38.67 -9.49
N ASP A 974 -8.61 38.71 -9.41
CA ASP A 974 -7.69 38.05 -10.37
C ASP A 974 -7.27 36.64 -9.91
N LEU A 975 -7.92 36.10 -8.86
CA LEU A 975 -7.61 34.82 -8.22
C LEU A 975 -6.18 34.72 -7.64
N ARG A 976 -5.60 35.86 -7.24
CA ARG A 976 -4.30 35.91 -6.56
C ARG A 976 -4.50 36.06 -5.05
N PRO A 977 -3.55 35.59 -4.21
CA PRO A 977 -3.61 35.84 -2.78
C PRO A 977 -3.72 37.35 -2.46
N ALA A 978 -4.79 37.73 -1.78
CA ALA A 978 -4.99 39.09 -1.32
C ALA A 978 -3.94 39.45 -0.24
N ALA A 979 -3.48 40.70 -0.24
CA ALA A 979 -2.57 41.19 0.80
C ALA A 979 -3.26 41.20 2.18
N ASP A 980 -2.48 41.10 3.27
CA ASP A 980 -3.03 41.18 4.63
C ASP A 980 -3.84 42.48 4.83
N GLY A 981 -5.04 42.33 5.39
CA GLY A 981 -6.02 43.39 5.58
C GLY A 981 -6.87 43.73 4.34
N ALA A 982 -6.46 43.31 3.14
CA ALA A 982 -7.26 43.48 1.94
C ALA A 982 -8.44 42.50 1.91
N VAL A 983 -9.55 42.96 1.34
CA VAL A 983 -10.76 42.17 1.20
C VAL A 983 -10.69 41.36 -0.08
N GLY A 984 -11.03 40.08 0.01
CA GLY A 984 -11.15 39.17 -1.12
C GLY A 984 -12.23 38.11 -0.87
N ILE A 985 -12.26 37.09 -1.70
CA ILE A 985 -13.18 35.94 -1.57
C ILE A 985 -12.42 34.76 -0.96
N LEU A 986 -13.04 34.16 0.07
CA LEU A 986 -12.49 32.99 0.71
C LEU A 986 -12.60 31.76 -0.21
N HIS A 987 -11.48 31.07 -0.35
CA HIS A 987 -11.34 29.82 -1.06
C HIS A 987 -10.75 28.78 -0.12
N VAL A 988 -11.34 27.59 -0.09
CA VAL A 988 -10.96 26.53 0.84
C VAL A 988 -10.44 25.32 0.09
N GLY A 989 -9.36 24.72 0.57
CA GLY A 989 -8.75 23.52 -0.01
C GLY A 989 -8.26 22.54 1.05
N GLY A 990 -7.65 21.45 0.60
CA GLY A 990 -7.07 20.41 1.46
C GLY A 990 -8.00 19.22 1.69
N ALA A 991 -7.72 18.45 2.74
CA ALA A 991 -8.30 17.13 2.98
C ALA A 991 -9.80 17.16 3.33
N GLY A 992 -10.35 18.31 3.72
CA GLY A 992 -11.79 18.48 4.02
C GLY A 992 -12.67 18.79 2.80
N LEU A 993 -12.08 18.93 1.60
CA LEU A 993 -12.80 19.35 0.41
C LEU A 993 -13.79 18.28 -0.07
N ALA A 994 -15.03 18.69 -0.37
CA ALA A 994 -16.00 17.81 -1.01
C ALA A 994 -15.53 17.34 -2.38
N ARG A 995 -15.96 16.13 -2.74
CA ARG A 995 -15.74 15.57 -4.08
C ARG A 995 -16.43 16.39 -5.16
N GLY A 996 -17.44 17.15 -4.78
CA GLY A 996 -18.29 17.95 -5.66
C GLY A 996 -19.75 17.80 -5.28
N TYR A 997 -20.65 18.34 -6.12
CA TYR A 997 -22.08 18.14 -5.97
C TYR A 997 -22.55 16.86 -6.67
N TRP A 998 -23.38 16.09 -5.98
CA TRP A 998 -23.87 14.80 -6.42
C TRP A 998 -24.68 14.93 -7.71
N ARG A 999 -24.20 14.29 -8.78
CA ARG A 999 -24.83 14.24 -10.11
C ARG A 999 -25.08 15.62 -10.74
N ASP A 1000 -24.27 16.62 -10.38
CA ASP A 1000 -24.34 17.97 -10.94
C ASP A 1000 -22.94 18.48 -11.35
N GLY A 1001 -22.43 17.94 -12.47
CA GLY A 1001 -21.08 18.25 -12.96
C GLY A 1001 -20.88 19.69 -13.43
N ALA A 1002 -21.97 20.39 -13.78
CA ALA A 1002 -21.90 21.80 -14.18
C ALA A 1002 -21.61 22.70 -12.98
N LEU A 1003 -22.23 22.42 -11.83
CA LEU A 1003 -22.00 23.17 -10.60
C LEU A 1003 -20.66 22.83 -9.94
N ASP A 1004 -20.22 21.57 -10.04
CA ASP A 1004 -18.89 21.16 -9.56
C ASP A 1004 -17.77 21.95 -10.26
N SER A 1005 -17.83 22.04 -11.59
CA SER A 1005 -16.81 22.74 -12.38
C SER A 1005 -16.77 24.25 -12.11
N SER A 1006 -17.86 24.88 -11.68
CA SER A 1006 -17.93 26.32 -11.43
C SER A 1006 -17.51 26.70 -10.00
N LEU A 1007 -17.81 25.85 -9.01
CA LEU A 1007 -17.54 26.15 -7.60
C LEU A 1007 -16.28 25.49 -7.04
N PHE A 1008 -15.70 24.52 -7.76
CA PHE A 1008 -14.44 23.88 -7.39
C PHE A 1008 -13.33 24.10 -8.45
N PRO A 1009 -12.93 25.36 -8.71
CA PRO A 1009 -11.89 25.64 -9.70
C PRO A 1009 -10.52 25.08 -9.29
N GLU A 1010 -9.71 24.79 -10.32
CA GLU A 1010 -8.28 24.63 -10.19
C GLU A 1010 -7.58 26.00 -10.29
N ILE A 1011 -6.86 26.38 -9.24
CA ILE A 1011 -6.20 27.68 -9.11
C ILE A 1011 -4.71 27.47 -8.83
N ASP A 1012 -3.85 28.10 -9.63
CA ASP A 1012 -2.41 28.12 -9.40
C ASP A 1012 -2.02 29.29 -8.50
N LEU A 1013 -1.56 28.97 -7.29
CA LEU A 1013 -1.10 29.95 -6.30
C LEU A 1013 0.41 30.19 -6.34
N GLY A 1014 1.12 29.70 -7.37
CA GLY A 1014 2.57 29.86 -7.57
C GLY A 1014 3.42 28.68 -7.08
N ALA A 1015 2.80 27.68 -6.44
CA ALA A 1015 3.43 26.41 -6.04
C ALA A 1015 2.84 25.20 -6.80
N GLY A 1016 2.02 25.45 -7.82
CA GLY A 1016 1.25 24.46 -8.57
C GLY A 1016 -0.26 24.69 -8.48
N SER A 1017 -1.00 24.11 -9.43
CA SER A 1017 -2.46 24.14 -9.46
C SER A 1017 -3.05 23.37 -8.28
N MET A 1018 -4.03 23.96 -7.60
CA MET A 1018 -4.76 23.36 -6.50
C MET A 1018 -6.27 23.46 -6.74
N ARG A 1019 -7.00 22.38 -6.45
CA ARG A 1019 -8.46 22.42 -6.42
C ARG A 1019 -8.93 23.10 -5.15
N LEU A 1020 -9.69 24.19 -5.30
CA LEU A 1020 -10.23 24.99 -4.20
C LEU A 1020 -11.74 25.14 -4.35
N PHE A 1021 -12.48 25.18 -3.25
CA PHE A 1021 -13.90 25.54 -3.23
C PHE A 1021 -14.04 27.05 -3.04
N ALA A 1022 -14.75 27.71 -3.96
CA ALA A 1022 -15.08 29.13 -3.87
C ALA A 1022 -16.32 29.32 -2.97
N THR A 1023 -16.13 29.85 -1.77
CA THR A 1023 -17.20 29.89 -0.75
C THR A 1023 -18.29 30.94 -1.03
N GLY A 1024 -17.93 31.98 -1.80
CA GLY A 1024 -18.72 33.20 -1.97
C GLY A 1024 -18.68 34.14 -0.76
N ASP A 1025 -17.97 33.78 0.31
CA ASP A 1025 -17.81 34.61 1.50
C ASP A 1025 -16.69 35.63 1.30
N MET A 1026 -17.03 36.89 1.52
CA MET A 1026 -16.09 37.99 1.52
C MET A 1026 -15.32 37.98 2.83
N ALA A 1027 -14.00 37.91 2.73
CA ALA A 1027 -13.11 37.73 3.87
C ALA A 1027 -11.86 38.61 3.76
N ARG A 1028 -11.16 38.77 4.89
CA ARG A 1028 -9.81 39.33 4.92
C ARG A 1028 -8.93 38.57 5.89
N ARG A 1029 -7.64 38.48 5.57
CA ARG A 1029 -6.62 37.94 6.47
C ARG A 1029 -6.10 39.04 7.37
N ARG A 1030 -6.08 38.83 8.68
CA ARG A 1030 -5.45 39.73 9.65
C ARG A 1030 -3.93 39.56 9.64
N PRO A 1031 -3.16 40.57 10.10
CA PRO A 1031 -1.71 40.46 10.24
C PRO A 1031 -1.22 39.32 11.14
N ASP A 1032 -2.08 38.84 12.06
CA ASP A 1032 -1.78 37.67 12.91
C ASP A 1032 -2.10 36.33 12.22
N GLY A 1033 -2.50 36.36 10.94
CA GLY A 1033 -2.85 35.21 10.12
C GLY A 1033 -4.25 34.65 10.34
N THR A 1034 -5.05 35.20 11.25
CA THR A 1034 -6.46 34.80 11.42
C THR A 1034 -7.35 35.40 10.33
N ILE A 1035 -8.49 34.76 10.07
CA ILE A 1035 -9.43 35.17 9.02
C ILE A 1035 -10.66 35.81 9.66
N GLU A 1036 -11.14 36.88 9.04
CA GLU A 1036 -12.44 37.48 9.31
C GLU A 1036 -13.39 37.26 8.14
N ILE A 1037 -14.65 36.94 8.45
CA ILE A 1037 -15.75 36.95 7.48
C ILE A 1037 -16.48 38.29 7.59
N LEU A 1038 -16.65 38.97 6.46
CA LEU A 1038 -17.24 40.30 6.35
C LEU A 1038 -18.66 40.28 5.80
N GLY A 1039 -19.06 39.19 5.14
CA GLY A 1039 -20.37 39.02 4.52
C GLY A 1039 -20.29 38.10 3.31
N ARG A 1040 -21.33 38.11 2.48
CA ARG A 1040 -21.39 37.32 1.23
C ARG A 1040 -21.40 38.22 0.01
N ARG A 1041 -20.87 37.71 -1.10
CA ARG A 1041 -20.93 38.38 -2.42
C ARG A 1041 -22.25 38.10 -3.15
N ASP A 1042 -22.92 37.00 -2.84
CA ASP A 1042 -24.17 36.55 -3.44
C ASP A 1042 -25.40 36.91 -2.59
N ASP A 1043 -26.61 36.66 -3.12
CA ASP A 1043 -27.89 36.93 -2.46
C ASP A 1043 -28.27 35.90 -1.38
N GLN A 1044 -27.36 34.99 -1.03
CA GLN A 1044 -27.60 33.98 -0.02
C GLN A 1044 -27.51 34.58 1.38
N VAL A 1045 -28.42 34.17 2.27
CA VAL A 1045 -28.47 34.67 3.65
C VAL A 1045 -28.35 33.53 4.66
N GLN A 1046 -27.71 33.80 5.79
CA GLN A 1046 -27.76 32.94 6.99
C GLN A 1046 -28.77 33.54 7.97
N LEU A 1047 -29.77 32.76 8.35
CA LEU A 1047 -30.82 33.18 9.26
C LEU A 1047 -30.91 32.17 10.40
N ARG A 1048 -30.51 32.59 11.60
CA ARG A 1048 -30.52 31.74 12.81
C ARG A 1048 -29.71 30.45 12.62
N GLY A 1049 -28.60 30.54 11.88
CA GLY A 1049 -27.77 29.38 11.53
C GLY A 1049 -28.29 28.52 10.38
N HIS A 1050 -29.39 28.91 9.71
CA HIS A 1050 -29.88 28.23 8.52
C HIS A 1050 -29.45 28.96 7.24
N ARG A 1051 -28.85 28.22 6.30
CA ARG A 1051 -28.45 28.71 4.98
C ARG A 1051 -29.65 28.75 4.04
N VAL A 1052 -30.09 29.94 3.65
CA VAL A 1052 -31.27 30.15 2.80
C VAL A 1052 -30.88 30.87 1.51
N GLU A 1053 -31.23 30.25 0.39
CA GLU A 1053 -31.17 30.87 -0.94
C GLU A 1053 -32.48 31.62 -1.17
N LEU A 1054 -32.45 32.95 -1.26
CA LEU A 1054 -33.66 33.76 -1.44
C LEU A 1054 -34.42 33.35 -2.72
N ALA A 1055 -33.68 33.05 -3.79
CA ALA A 1055 -34.21 32.54 -5.04
C ALA A 1055 -34.98 31.21 -4.92
N GLU A 1056 -34.66 30.34 -3.95
CA GLU A 1056 -35.42 29.11 -3.72
C GLU A 1056 -36.85 29.45 -3.25
N VAL A 1057 -36.97 30.40 -2.34
CA VAL A 1057 -38.26 30.87 -1.82
C VAL A 1057 -39.04 31.63 -2.90
N GLU A 1058 -38.36 32.50 -3.67
CA GLU A 1058 -38.96 33.22 -4.80
C GLU A 1058 -39.52 32.26 -5.86
N ASN A 1059 -38.77 31.22 -6.23
CA ASN A 1059 -39.22 30.21 -7.19
C ASN A 1059 -40.43 29.43 -6.68
N VAL A 1060 -40.43 29.05 -5.39
CA VAL A 1060 -41.59 28.37 -4.78
C VAL A 1060 -42.83 29.28 -4.78
N LEU A 1061 -42.68 30.55 -4.43
CA LEU A 1061 -43.77 31.53 -4.43
C LEU A 1061 -44.32 31.78 -5.84
N THR A 1062 -43.43 31.90 -6.84
CA THR A 1062 -43.80 32.14 -8.24
C THR A 1062 -44.50 30.93 -8.87
N ASN A 1063 -44.28 29.72 -8.35
CA ASN A 1063 -45.04 28.53 -8.76
C ASN A 1063 -46.50 28.50 -8.26
N HIS A 1064 -46.89 29.42 -7.37
CA HIS A 1064 -48.28 29.50 -6.92
C HIS A 1064 -49.17 30.17 -8.00
N PRO A 1065 -50.32 29.59 -8.40
CA PRO A 1065 -51.11 30.08 -9.55
C PRO A 1065 -51.63 31.52 -9.47
N ARG A 1066 -51.58 32.14 -8.28
CA ARG A 1066 -52.04 33.51 -8.02
C ARG A 1066 -50.91 34.52 -7.83
N VAL A 1067 -49.65 34.12 -8.01
CA VAL A 1067 -48.47 34.97 -7.85
C VAL A 1067 -47.82 35.10 -9.22
N ALA A 1068 -47.79 36.32 -9.76
CA ALA A 1068 -47.17 36.61 -11.05
C ALA A 1068 -45.66 36.83 -10.90
N GLN A 1069 -45.24 37.46 -9.79
CA GLN A 1069 -43.84 37.67 -9.44
C GLN A 1069 -43.67 37.60 -7.92
N ALA A 1070 -42.52 37.11 -7.47
CA ALA A 1070 -42.13 37.14 -6.07
C ALA A 1070 -40.70 37.67 -5.95
N SER A 1071 -40.46 38.52 -4.96
CA SER A 1071 -39.12 38.90 -4.51
C SER A 1071 -39.04 38.72 -3.00
N VAL A 1072 -37.98 38.08 -2.52
CA VAL A 1072 -37.79 37.74 -1.11
C VAL A 1072 -36.51 38.42 -0.63
N GLY A 1073 -36.62 39.18 0.46
CA GLY A 1073 -35.49 39.81 1.12
C GLY A 1073 -35.45 39.47 2.60
N ALA A 1074 -34.29 39.67 3.24
CA ALA A 1074 -34.15 39.58 4.68
C ALA A 1074 -34.31 40.96 5.33
N GLN A 1075 -35.15 41.06 6.36
CA GLN A 1075 -35.26 42.22 7.24
C GLN A 1075 -34.98 41.77 8.68
N GLY A 1076 -33.75 42.01 9.15
CA GLY A 1076 -33.27 41.43 10.41
C GLY A 1076 -33.18 39.91 10.31
N GLU A 1077 -33.76 39.19 11.28
CA GLU A 1077 -33.83 37.72 11.28
C GLU A 1077 -35.08 37.14 10.59
N THR A 1078 -35.82 37.96 9.85
CA THR A 1078 -37.07 37.56 9.19
C THR A 1078 -36.99 37.69 7.69
N LEU A 1079 -37.47 36.67 6.97
CA LEU A 1079 -37.70 36.76 5.52
C LEU A 1079 -39.00 37.51 5.26
N VAL A 1080 -38.95 38.46 4.35
CA VAL A 1080 -40.09 39.22 3.87
C VAL A 1080 -40.24 38.94 2.38
N ALA A 1081 -41.40 38.45 1.98
CA ALA A 1081 -41.74 38.18 0.59
C ALA A 1081 -42.70 39.25 0.06
N HIS A 1082 -42.33 39.88 -1.04
CA HIS A 1082 -43.19 40.77 -1.83
C HIS A 1082 -43.71 39.98 -3.04
N VAL A 1083 -45.03 39.80 -3.11
CA VAL A 1083 -45.70 39.07 -4.20
C VAL A 1083 -46.63 40.00 -4.97
N ALA A 1084 -46.65 39.89 -6.30
CA ALA A 1084 -47.49 40.66 -7.20
C ALA A 1084 -48.49 39.77 -7.95
#